data_AF-A0A1I3I8X8-F1
#
_entry.id   AF-A0A1I3I8X8-F1
#
_cell.length_a   1.000
_cell.length_b   1.000
_cell.length_c   1.000
_cell.angle_alpha   90.00
_cell.angle_beta   90.00
_cell.angle_gamma   90.00
#
_symmetry.space_group_name_H-M   'P 1'
#
loop_
_entity.id
_entity.type
_entity.pdbx_description
1 polymer ?
#
loop_
_entity_poly.entity_id
_entity_poly.type
_entity_poly.pdbx_seq_one_letter_code
_entity_poly.pdbx_strand_id
1 'polypeptide(L)'
;MLGQVEPDELDQAIEQCISEAQKAARIYHRDDRFTSKEISRLWIEILLMIDPTTARMDKFAAWKGSLKQKLFTPALTGLARLCARSGAYSDHAYDFAQEAFDIINEERMDVEQKVETYIDISRAIYALSPHEAEHYLDKAVEVAGRIGQENLDRWAALLELSIAASDPDQPQPELCYRLSRAAEVVYDFVARDKYFDWEGTIEGITKLCPVSSLAILSRWRDRSFCWADREFPRAISHLVDLNKVAPSTALALIGYQYNWPHAELVQSATPSVQNKQRRKALFEHAMRYIQLRGTTSQDWKTIAGVADQNSWKDWNFEGHLGLSESREKLERKRNSGSLSHYEPKPDPPKDWDQIFSELQEASPESIQDAYRKMRSGKPPYYCQIFADEFFRRVTPGQEREALEAIFGVQDFSLYDIRGLYEAIPQNWLSRNYIRSALGRITERVCKAYYYEIAESRYYQVLPYKVIAQCSDVTEMQIYRWVVEATAENPVILGSSRLFSLVGLIAPTLTKQQAAAALDYGLQLLEEDMSNKDGDGNWSLGLRPPKEVGISLAGYVWASLASPDTAERWQAAHVVCLLCAFERQEILSPLLSFAVGQDPSPFHGSGLPFYELSAKLWLLIALRRAVKLVHANSVLHFEEFIRRACAPMERHLMLREIGAKILLELESMQTIELAGEELDRLQAINVSKREVVMSNTYQRNLAVPTPRPSSDEEKYYFGYDISRYWFESLGRIFAFGPAEIESRALKIVRDEFGVFGQGGWSGDPRHHRRLYGDRETQHSHGSYPRVEDLSFYHSYHSMMMVAGELIDTVQRHQHSDYSDELEEWITRHSLTRTDGLWLADRATQTLSKFPDGNPKRPAIHGASRWPRAIYWTQSSLWTKASASGAVGIIQTATERSVSASLVRL
;
A
#
# COMPACT_ATOMS: atom_id res chain seq x y z
N MET A 1 26.53 -38.50 -17.51
CA MET A 1 27.34 -39.72 -17.67
C MET A 1 28.42 -39.73 -16.61
N LEU A 2 28.76 -40.89 -16.06
CA LEU A 2 29.97 -41.06 -15.25
C LEU A 2 30.86 -42.03 -16.04
N GLY A 3 31.83 -41.49 -16.79
CA GLY A 3 32.83 -42.28 -17.53
C GLY A 3 32.69 -42.38 -19.06
N GLN A 4 32.08 -41.40 -19.75
CA GLN A 4 31.99 -41.39 -21.24
C GLN A 4 32.66 -40.17 -21.92
N VAL A 5 33.14 -39.19 -21.17
CA VAL A 5 33.86 -38.03 -21.70
C VAL A 5 35.30 -38.13 -21.22
N GLU A 6 36.23 -38.31 -22.14
CA GLU A 6 37.66 -38.27 -21.82
C GLU A 6 38.04 -36.83 -21.40
N PRO A 7 39.02 -36.63 -20.49
CA PRO A 7 39.42 -35.29 -20.04
C PRO A 7 39.75 -34.30 -21.16
N ASP A 8 40.19 -34.81 -22.31
CA ASP A 8 40.55 -34.04 -23.51
C ASP A 8 39.32 -33.52 -24.30
N GLU A 9 38.15 -34.14 -24.14
CA GLU A 9 36.90 -33.77 -24.85
C GLU A 9 35.99 -32.84 -24.03
N LEU A 10 36.28 -32.68 -22.73
CA LEU A 10 35.45 -31.96 -21.79
C LEU A 10 35.26 -30.48 -22.16
N ASP A 11 36.32 -29.82 -22.61
CA ASP A 11 36.25 -28.40 -23.00
C ASP A 11 35.33 -28.16 -24.19
N GLN A 12 35.35 -29.06 -25.17
CA GLN A 12 34.46 -29.01 -26.34
C GLN A 12 33.01 -29.28 -25.94
N ALA A 13 32.79 -30.23 -25.04
CA ALA A 13 31.46 -30.57 -24.56
C ALA A 13 30.86 -29.43 -23.70
N ILE A 14 31.67 -28.74 -22.89
CA ILE A 14 31.29 -27.51 -22.18
C ILE A 14 30.84 -26.42 -23.17
N GLU A 15 31.61 -26.17 -24.24
CA GLU A 15 31.26 -25.17 -25.25
C GLU A 15 29.95 -25.49 -25.98
N GLN A 16 29.74 -26.77 -26.32
CA GLN A 16 28.48 -27.23 -26.90
C GLN A 16 27.30 -27.01 -25.95
N CYS A 17 27.46 -27.33 -24.66
CA CYS A 17 26.42 -27.13 -23.66
C CYS A 17 26.07 -25.64 -23.47
N ILE A 18 27.08 -24.76 -23.41
CA ILE A 18 26.86 -23.30 -23.34
C ILE A 18 26.09 -22.81 -24.59
N SER A 19 26.47 -23.28 -25.78
CA SER A 19 25.81 -22.91 -27.03
C SER A 19 24.34 -23.35 -27.07
N GLU A 20 24.05 -24.58 -26.66
CA GLU A 20 22.68 -25.11 -26.60
C GLU A 20 21.83 -24.41 -25.53
N ALA A 21 22.41 -24.10 -24.36
CA ALA A 21 21.74 -23.31 -23.33
C ALA A 21 21.39 -21.89 -23.82
N GLN A 22 22.30 -21.23 -24.54
CA GLN A 22 22.05 -19.90 -25.13
C GLN A 22 20.96 -19.94 -26.23
N LYS A 23 20.90 -21.00 -27.03
CA LYS A 23 19.83 -21.19 -28.02
C LYS A 23 18.47 -21.38 -27.34
N ALA A 24 18.40 -22.15 -26.26
CA ALA A 24 17.18 -22.34 -25.49
C ALA A 24 16.70 -21.03 -24.83
N ALA A 25 17.62 -20.22 -24.28
CA ALA A 25 17.31 -18.93 -23.68
C ALA A 25 16.78 -17.87 -24.67
N ARG A 26 17.10 -17.98 -25.97
CA ARG A 26 16.51 -17.12 -27.02
C ARG A 26 15.05 -17.44 -27.33
N ILE A 27 14.61 -18.67 -27.05
CA ILE A 27 13.25 -19.15 -27.35
C ILE A 27 12.30 -18.87 -26.18
N TYR A 28 12.82 -18.83 -24.95
CA TYR A 28 12.04 -18.62 -23.73
C TYR A 28 12.47 -17.33 -23.01
N HIS A 29 11.55 -16.37 -22.88
CA HIS A 29 11.77 -15.11 -22.16
C HIS A 29 11.92 -15.24 -20.61
N ARG A 30 12.01 -16.46 -20.07
CA ARG A 30 12.19 -16.70 -18.64
C ARG A 30 13.45 -17.53 -18.40
N ASP A 31 14.48 -16.85 -17.91
CA ASP A 31 15.60 -17.47 -17.22
C ASP A 31 15.07 -17.88 -15.82
N ASP A 32 14.80 -19.16 -15.61
CA ASP A 32 14.22 -19.66 -14.35
C ASP A 32 15.35 -19.97 -13.34
N ARG A 33 15.31 -19.34 -12.16
CA ARG A 33 16.36 -19.45 -11.13
C ARG A 33 16.65 -20.90 -10.74
N PHE A 34 15.63 -21.76 -10.76
CA PHE A 34 15.79 -23.18 -10.43
C PHE A 34 16.59 -23.94 -11.50
N THR A 35 16.45 -23.58 -12.76
CA THR A 35 17.19 -24.20 -13.86
C THR A 35 18.67 -23.82 -13.79
N SER A 36 18.98 -22.55 -13.57
CA SER A 36 20.37 -22.08 -13.44
C SER A 36 21.06 -22.67 -12.21
N LYS A 37 20.33 -22.90 -11.11
CA LYS A 37 20.83 -23.66 -9.95
C LYS A 37 21.27 -25.07 -10.35
N GLU A 38 20.41 -25.85 -11.01
CA GLU A 38 20.76 -27.23 -11.35
C GLU A 38 21.90 -27.31 -12.37
N ILE A 39 21.95 -26.40 -13.34
CA ILE A 39 23.08 -26.29 -14.28
C ILE A 39 24.38 -26.03 -13.52
N SER A 40 24.38 -25.05 -12.61
CA SER A 40 25.60 -24.69 -11.87
C SER A 40 26.13 -25.83 -11.01
N ARG A 41 25.23 -26.54 -10.32
CA ARG A 41 25.58 -27.72 -9.51
C ARG A 41 26.20 -28.83 -10.36
N LEU A 42 25.52 -29.23 -11.43
CA LEU A 42 25.98 -30.31 -12.31
C LEU A 42 27.32 -29.98 -12.96
N TRP A 43 27.52 -28.73 -13.38
CA TRP A 43 28.79 -28.30 -13.99
C TRP A 43 29.97 -28.47 -13.01
N ILE A 44 29.84 -27.97 -11.78
CA ILE A 44 30.90 -28.12 -10.77
C ILE A 44 31.11 -29.59 -10.39
N GLU A 45 30.04 -30.38 -10.23
CA GLU A 45 30.16 -31.82 -9.99
C GLU A 45 30.97 -32.51 -11.09
N ILE A 46 30.70 -32.20 -12.37
CA ILE A 46 31.44 -32.76 -13.52
C ILE A 46 32.91 -32.35 -13.49
N LEU A 47 33.23 -31.08 -13.24
CA LEU A 47 34.61 -30.61 -13.16
C LEU A 47 35.38 -31.30 -12.03
N LEU A 48 34.74 -31.50 -10.88
CA LEU A 48 35.33 -32.20 -9.74
C LEU A 48 35.55 -33.69 -10.00
N MET A 49 34.73 -34.32 -10.84
CA MET A 49 34.84 -35.75 -11.17
C MET A 49 35.87 -36.05 -12.26
N ILE A 50 36.06 -35.14 -13.22
CA ILE A 50 36.92 -35.38 -14.40
C ILE A 50 38.30 -34.77 -14.21
N ASP A 51 38.39 -33.44 -14.16
CA ASP A 51 39.68 -32.73 -14.08
C ASP A 51 39.48 -31.26 -13.65
N PRO A 52 39.70 -30.95 -12.35
CA PRO A 52 39.44 -29.64 -11.78
C PRO A 52 40.59 -28.68 -12.06
N THR A 53 40.53 -27.96 -13.17
CA THR A 53 41.49 -26.91 -13.53
C THR A 53 40.92 -25.50 -13.33
N THR A 54 41.77 -24.54 -13.01
CA THR A 54 41.41 -23.11 -12.86
C THR A 54 40.82 -22.54 -14.16
N ALA A 55 41.43 -22.86 -15.31
CA ALA A 55 40.94 -22.40 -16.62
C ALA A 55 39.49 -22.82 -16.91
N ARG A 56 39.05 -23.99 -16.44
CA ARG A 56 37.66 -24.44 -16.60
C ARG A 56 36.71 -23.79 -15.60
N MET A 57 37.20 -23.45 -14.42
CA MET A 57 36.42 -22.65 -13.47
C MET A 57 36.24 -21.20 -13.98
N ASP A 58 37.23 -20.61 -14.64
CA ASP A 58 37.10 -19.29 -15.27
C ASP A 58 35.97 -19.27 -16.31
N LYS A 59 35.83 -20.34 -17.09
CA LYS A 59 34.70 -20.52 -18.03
C LYS A 59 33.36 -20.59 -17.30
N PHE A 60 33.30 -21.32 -16.18
CA PHE A 60 32.11 -21.37 -15.34
C PHE A 60 31.77 -19.98 -14.76
N ALA A 61 32.76 -19.26 -14.25
CA ALA A 61 32.59 -17.92 -13.68
C ALA A 61 32.09 -16.93 -14.73
N ALA A 62 32.62 -16.99 -15.96
CA ALA A 62 32.14 -16.19 -17.09
C ALA A 62 30.68 -16.51 -17.44
N TRP A 63 30.29 -17.78 -17.45
CA TRP A 63 28.89 -18.18 -17.63
C TRP A 63 28.00 -17.65 -16.50
N LYS A 64 28.39 -17.82 -15.23
CA LYS A 64 27.68 -17.29 -14.06
C LYS A 64 27.48 -15.77 -14.15
N GLY A 65 28.52 -15.05 -14.59
CA GLY A 65 28.48 -13.61 -14.80
C GLY A 65 27.59 -13.17 -15.97
N SER A 66 27.29 -14.06 -16.92
CA SER A 66 26.40 -13.79 -18.05
C SER A 66 24.91 -13.96 -17.74
N LEU A 67 24.57 -14.56 -16.58
CA LEU A 67 23.19 -14.81 -16.19
C LEU A 67 22.43 -13.51 -15.96
N LYS A 68 21.18 -13.44 -16.43
CA LYS A 68 20.31 -12.26 -16.19
C LYS A 68 19.90 -12.15 -14.72
N GLN A 69 19.85 -13.27 -14.01
CA GLN A 69 19.59 -13.34 -12.58
C GLN A 69 20.76 -14.05 -11.91
N LYS A 70 21.32 -13.43 -10.87
CA LYS A 70 22.37 -14.04 -10.06
C LYS A 70 21.89 -15.36 -9.44
N LEU A 71 22.83 -16.26 -9.18
CA LEU A 71 22.54 -17.46 -8.39
C LEU A 71 22.09 -17.03 -6.98
N PHE A 72 21.09 -17.72 -6.45
CA PHE A 72 20.55 -17.46 -5.12
C PHE A 72 21.30 -18.28 -4.06
N THR A 73 21.16 -17.88 -2.80
CA THR A 73 22.03 -18.34 -1.72
C THR A 73 22.15 -19.86 -1.58
N PRO A 74 21.05 -20.65 -1.56
CA PRO A 74 21.13 -22.12 -1.59
C PRO A 74 21.98 -22.73 -2.71
N ALA A 75 22.02 -22.11 -3.90
CA ALA A 75 22.87 -22.58 -4.99
C ALA A 75 24.34 -22.29 -4.67
N LEU A 76 24.67 -21.05 -4.28
CA LEU A 76 26.02 -20.63 -3.93
C LEU A 76 26.59 -21.43 -2.75
N THR A 77 25.82 -21.64 -1.68
CA THR A 77 26.21 -22.47 -0.54
C THR A 77 26.45 -23.93 -0.95
N GLY A 78 25.66 -24.45 -1.90
CA GLY A 78 25.88 -25.76 -2.49
C GLY A 78 27.21 -25.85 -3.26
N LEU A 79 27.52 -24.84 -4.09
CA LEU A 79 28.78 -24.76 -4.84
C LEU A 79 29.99 -24.62 -3.91
N ALA A 80 29.88 -23.79 -2.86
CA ALA A 80 30.90 -23.64 -1.83
C ALA A 80 31.21 -25.00 -1.18
N ARG A 81 30.17 -25.75 -0.79
CA ARG A 81 30.33 -27.08 -0.18
C ARG A 81 30.99 -28.10 -1.11
N LEU A 82 30.68 -28.07 -2.40
CA LEU A 82 31.30 -28.93 -3.41
C LEU A 82 32.78 -28.59 -3.58
N CYS A 83 33.10 -27.30 -3.72
CA CYS A 83 34.46 -26.83 -3.96
C CYS A 83 35.37 -26.95 -2.72
N ALA A 84 34.82 -26.79 -1.51
CA ALA A 84 35.56 -26.85 -0.25
C ALA A 84 36.29 -28.19 -0.01
N ARG A 85 35.89 -29.27 -0.71
CA ARG A 85 36.51 -30.60 -0.62
C ARG A 85 37.58 -30.85 -1.67
N SER A 86 37.88 -29.85 -2.52
CA SER A 86 38.86 -29.93 -3.59
C SER A 86 39.97 -28.92 -3.38
N GLY A 87 41.22 -29.38 -3.35
CA GLY A 87 42.37 -28.48 -3.26
C GLY A 87 42.52 -27.54 -4.47
N ALA A 88 42.00 -27.92 -5.65
CA ALA A 88 42.09 -27.10 -6.85
C ALA A 88 41.08 -25.93 -6.87
N TYR A 89 39.98 -26.03 -6.12
CA TYR A 89 38.89 -25.05 -6.10
C TYR A 89 38.66 -24.43 -4.72
N SER A 90 39.65 -24.49 -3.83
CA SER A 90 39.56 -23.93 -2.48
C SER A 90 39.21 -22.44 -2.48
N ASP A 91 39.86 -21.65 -3.34
CA ASP A 91 39.66 -20.20 -3.40
C ASP A 91 38.25 -19.85 -3.87
N HIS A 92 37.73 -20.60 -4.83
CA HIS A 92 36.36 -20.44 -5.31
C HIS A 92 35.30 -20.85 -4.26
N ALA A 93 35.65 -21.77 -3.36
CA ALA A 93 34.76 -22.11 -2.24
C ALA A 93 34.57 -20.89 -1.32
N TYR A 94 35.65 -20.13 -1.05
CA TYR A 94 35.55 -18.86 -0.33
C TYR A 94 34.75 -17.83 -1.11
N ASP A 95 34.99 -17.68 -2.42
CA ASP A 95 34.24 -16.73 -3.25
C ASP A 95 32.72 -16.98 -3.21
N PHE A 96 32.30 -18.24 -3.35
CA PHE A 96 30.87 -18.60 -3.30
C PHE A 96 30.28 -18.44 -1.89
N ALA A 97 31.04 -18.76 -0.84
CA ALA A 97 30.62 -18.56 0.54
C ALA A 97 30.46 -17.07 0.86
N GLN A 98 31.41 -16.24 0.42
CA GLN A 98 31.36 -14.79 0.60
C GLN A 98 30.22 -14.16 -0.20
N GLU A 99 30.00 -14.56 -1.45
CA GLU A 99 28.88 -14.06 -2.25
C GLU A 99 27.53 -14.45 -1.63
N ALA A 100 27.40 -15.69 -1.12
CA ALA A 100 26.24 -16.14 -0.38
C ALA A 100 26.01 -15.30 0.89
N PHE A 101 27.09 -15.03 1.63
CA PHE A 101 27.07 -14.21 2.83
C PHE A 101 26.66 -12.76 2.53
N ASP A 102 27.26 -12.12 1.52
CA ASP A 102 26.97 -10.74 1.13
C ASP A 102 25.49 -10.56 0.76
N ILE A 103 24.92 -11.52 0.02
CA ILE A 103 23.49 -11.51 -0.35
C ILE A 103 22.61 -11.52 0.91
N ILE A 104 22.85 -12.44 1.85
CA ILE A 104 22.01 -12.60 3.05
C ILE A 104 22.23 -11.51 4.10
N ASN A 105 23.46 -11.01 4.19
CA ASN A 105 23.80 -9.94 5.09
C ASN A 105 23.09 -8.64 4.69
N GLU A 106 22.92 -8.40 3.39
CA GLU A 106 22.18 -7.25 2.87
C GLU A 106 20.66 -7.45 2.83
N GLU A 107 20.17 -8.68 2.67
CA GLU A 107 18.72 -8.98 2.54
C GLU A 107 17.98 -8.73 3.86
N ARG A 108 16.76 -8.19 3.84
CA ARG A 108 15.90 -8.14 5.04
C ARG A 108 14.91 -9.28 4.97
N MET A 109 14.99 -10.17 5.94
CA MET A 109 14.18 -11.37 6.00
C MET A 109 14.13 -11.86 7.44
N ASP A 110 13.23 -12.81 7.68
CA ASP A 110 13.11 -13.52 8.95
C ASP A 110 14.47 -13.97 9.49
N VAL A 111 14.71 -13.70 10.78
CA VAL A 111 15.98 -13.97 11.45
C VAL A 111 16.32 -15.45 11.46
N GLU A 112 15.34 -16.36 11.58
CA GLU A 112 15.56 -17.80 11.54
C GLU A 112 16.13 -18.21 10.18
N GLN A 113 15.53 -17.70 9.10
CA GLN A 113 16.03 -17.98 7.76
C GLN A 113 17.45 -17.44 7.52
N LYS A 114 17.79 -16.27 8.08
CA LYS A 114 19.17 -15.75 8.03
C LYS A 114 20.13 -16.64 8.81
N VAL A 115 19.78 -16.98 10.04
CA VAL A 115 20.58 -17.81 10.95
C VAL A 115 20.84 -19.18 10.32
N GLU A 116 19.79 -19.84 9.80
CA GLU A 116 19.92 -21.10 9.06
C GLU A 116 20.86 -20.96 7.87
N THR A 117 20.75 -19.88 7.12
CA THR A 117 21.61 -19.67 5.95
C THR A 117 23.07 -19.43 6.33
N TYR A 118 23.35 -18.64 7.37
CA TYR A 118 24.72 -18.48 7.88
C TYR A 118 25.30 -19.78 8.42
N ILE A 119 24.49 -20.59 9.12
CA ILE A 119 24.88 -21.93 9.57
C ILE A 119 25.20 -22.83 8.35
N ASP A 120 24.41 -22.75 7.28
CA ASP A 120 24.64 -23.53 6.08
C ASP A 120 25.91 -23.11 5.33
N ILE A 121 26.22 -21.80 5.28
CA ILE A 121 27.49 -21.26 4.75
C ILE A 121 28.66 -21.74 5.62
N SER A 122 28.55 -21.60 6.95
CA SER A 122 29.54 -22.10 7.92
C SER A 122 29.83 -23.59 7.70
N ARG A 123 28.79 -24.42 7.61
CA ARG A 123 28.90 -25.86 7.33
C ARG A 123 29.51 -26.16 5.95
N ALA A 124 29.26 -25.32 4.96
CA ALA A 124 29.81 -25.50 3.62
C ALA A 124 31.33 -25.29 3.60
N ILE A 125 31.85 -24.29 4.31
CA ILE A 125 33.28 -23.94 4.33
C ILE A 125 34.08 -24.66 5.43
N TYR A 126 33.41 -25.23 6.44
CA TYR A 126 34.05 -25.87 7.59
C TYR A 126 35.11 -26.91 7.24
N ALA A 127 34.87 -27.71 6.18
CA ALA A 127 35.83 -28.72 5.74
C ALA A 127 37.14 -28.14 5.20
N LEU A 128 37.12 -26.88 4.74
CA LEU A 128 38.26 -26.16 4.19
C LEU A 128 38.93 -25.27 5.24
N SER A 129 38.15 -24.49 5.99
CA SER A 129 38.64 -23.58 7.04
C SER A 129 37.68 -23.49 8.22
N PRO A 130 38.05 -24.07 9.37
CA PRO A 130 37.30 -23.91 10.61
C PRO A 130 37.20 -22.45 11.08
N HIS A 131 38.24 -21.63 10.86
CA HIS A 131 38.24 -20.22 11.28
C HIS A 131 37.29 -19.36 10.43
N GLU A 132 37.20 -19.63 9.12
CA GLU A 132 36.22 -18.94 8.27
C GLU A 132 34.78 -19.39 8.62
N ALA A 133 34.60 -20.68 8.88
CA ALA A 133 33.33 -21.21 9.33
C ALA A 133 32.88 -20.63 10.67
N GLU A 134 33.82 -20.40 11.60
CA GLU A 134 33.60 -19.72 12.88
C GLU A 134 33.09 -18.31 12.67
N HIS A 135 33.67 -17.54 11.73
CA HIS A 135 33.17 -16.19 11.40
C HIS A 135 31.70 -16.18 10.99
N TYR A 136 31.28 -17.07 10.09
CA TYR A 136 29.88 -17.17 9.68
C TYR A 136 28.96 -17.68 10.81
N LEU A 137 29.47 -18.56 11.68
CA LEU A 137 28.71 -19.03 12.83
C LEU A 137 28.53 -17.93 13.88
N ASP A 138 29.56 -17.14 14.15
CA ASP A 138 29.49 -15.97 15.04
C ASP A 138 28.47 -14.96 14.52
N LYS A 139 28.40 -14.77 13.19
CA LYS A 139 27.35 -13.95 12.57
C LYS A 139 25.95 -14.54 12.74
N ALA A 140 25.81 -15.87 12.68
CA ALA A 140 24.56 -16.53 13.01
C ALA A 140 24.14 -16.27 14.46
N VAL A 141 25.09 -16.35 15.42
CA VAL A 141 24.84 -16.06 16.84
C VAL A 141 24.49 -14.59 17.06
N GLU A 142 25.21 -13.67 16.42
CA GLU A 142 24.94 -12.23 16.49
C GLU A 142 23.52 -11.90 15.99
N VAL A 143 23.11 -12.49 14.86
CA VAL A 143 21.80 -12.24 14.26
C VAL A 143 20.67 -12.97 14.98
N ALA A 144 20.93 -14.13 15.59
CA ALA A 144 19.94 -14.83 16.42
C ALA A 144 19.49 -14.03 17.65
N GLY A 145 20.27 -13.04 18.08
CA GLY A 145 19.90 -12.12 19.17
C GLY A 145 19.01 -10.94 18.76
N ARG A 146 18.74 -10.78 17.45
CA ARG A 146 17.89 -9.71 16.90
C ARG A 146 16.42 -10.17 16.87
N ILE A 147 15.53 -9.31 16.35
CA ILE A 147 14.08 -9.55 16.20
C ILE A 147 13.78 -11.00 15.73
N GLY A 148 13.33 -11.85 16.64
CA GLY A 148 13.15 -13.29 16.41
C GLY A 148 11.68 -13.72 16.27
N GLN A 149 11.35 -14.93 16.75
CA GLN A 149 9.98 -15.48 16.69
C GLN A 149 8.95 -14.63 17.47
N GLU A 150 9.41 -13.87 18.45
CA GLU A 150 8.58 -12.97 19.26
C GLU A 150 8.26 -11.64 18.57
N ASN A 151 8.71 -11.40 17.34
CA ASN A 151 8.51 -10.13 16.63
C ASN A 151 7.06 -9.63 16.68
N LEU A 152 6.10 -10.51 16.39
CA LEU A 152 4.68 -10.14 16.37
C LEU A 152 4.12 -9.89 17.77
N ASP A 153 4.53 -10.67 18.78
CA ASP A 153 4.11 -10.47 20.17
C ASP A 153 4.71 -9.19 20.74
N ARG A 154 5.99 -8.92 20.43
CA ARG A 154 6.68 -7.68 20.75
C ARG A 154 5.99 -6.49 20.11
N TRP A 155 5.62 -6.59 18.83
CA TRP A 155 4.89 -5.54 18.14
C TRP A 155 3.52 -5.29 18.79
N ALA A 156 2.75 -6.35 19.06
CA ALA A 156 1.46 -6.25 19.76
C ALA A 156 1.60 -5.56 21.13
N ALA A 157 2.65 -5.89 21.90
CA ALA A 157 2.95 -5.23 23.17
C ALA A 157 3.20 -3.73 23.02
N LEU A 158 3.97 -3.30 22.00
CA LEU A 158 4.21 -1.89 21.71
C LEU A 158 2.93 -1.16 21.28
N LEU A 159 2.05 -1.84 20.54
CA LEU A 159 0.74 -1.30 20.16
C LEU A 159 -0.16 -1.07 21.39
N GLU A 160 -0.26 -2.04 22.31
CA GLU A 160 -1.04 -1.85 23.54
C GLU A 160 -0.47 -0.74 24.43
N LEU A 161 0.86 -0.64 24.54
CA LEU A 161 1.51 0.47 25.22
C LEU A 161 1.23 1.82 24.55
N SER A 162 1.18 1.86 23.21
CA SER A 162 0.86 3.10 22.47
C SER A 162 -0.56 3.58 22.75
N ILE A 163 -1.51 2.66 22.86
CA ILE A 163 -2.91 2.98 23.16
C ILE A 163 -3.03 3.43 24.61
N ALA A 164 -2.37 2.76 25.55
CA ALA A 164 -2.34 3.15 26.96
C ALA A 164 -1.62 4.50 27.20
N ALA A 165 -0.59 4.80 26.40
CA ALA A 165 0.17 6.05 26.46
C ALA A 165 -0.59 7.25 25.88
N SER A 166 -1.65 7.01 25.11
CA SER A 166 -2.34 8.04 24.35
C SER A 166 -3.00 9.09 25.26
N ASP A 167 -2.72 10.36 24.99
CA ASP A 167 -3.32 11.48 25.69
C ASP A 167 -3.90 12.51 24.69
N PRO A 168 -5.23 12.65 24.59
CA PRO A 168 -5.86 13.61 23.69
C PRO A 168 -5.43 15.07 23.92
N ASP A 169 -5.03 15.39 25.15
CA ASP A 169 -4.60 16.74 25.57
C ASP A 169 -3.09 16.96 25.39
N GLN A 170 -2.31 15.88 25.30
CA GLN A 170 -0.85 15.92 25.17
C GLN A 170 -0.38 15.00 24.04
N PRO A 171 -0.55 15.41 22.76
CA PRO A 171 -0.10 14.62 21.63
C PRO A 171 1.42 14.40 21.66
N GLN A 172 1.86 13.18 21.34
CA GLN A 172 3.26 12.76 21.41
C GLN A 172 3.84 12.49 20.00
N PRO A 173 4.21 13.55 19.24
CA PRO A 173 4.57 13.40 17.82
C PRO A 173 5.87 12.61 17.59
N GLU A 174 6.87 12.76 18.47
CA GLU A 174 8.13 12.03 18.38
C GLU A 174 7.94 10.53 18.63
N LEU A 175 7.21 10.17 19.68
CA LEU A 175 6.90 8.78 20.01
C LEU A 175 6.05 8.13 18.91
N CYS A 176 5.08 8.87 18.36
CA CYS A 176 4.27 8.47 17.23
C CYS A 176 5.12 8.21 15.97
N TYR A 177 6.08 9.10 15.66
CA TYR A 177 7.01 8.89 14.55
C TYR A 177 7.90 7.66 14.75
N ARG A 178 8.48 7.50 15.94
CA ARG A 178 9.33 6.34 16.25
C ARG A 178 8.55 5.03 16.18
N LEU A 179 7.30 5.00 16.63
CA LEU A 179 6.40 3.87 16.43
C LEU A 179 6.17 3.58 14.94
N SER A 180 5.93 4.61 14.11
CA SER A 180 5.75 4.41 12.67
C SER A 180 7.01 3.88 11.97
N ARG A 181 8.19 4.33 12.38
CA ARG A 181 9.45 3.82 11.86
C ARG A 181 9.68 2.36 12.29
N ALA A 182 9.34 2.03 13.54
CA ALA A 182 9.37 0.66 14.02
C ALA A 182 8.40 -0.26 13.25
N ALA A 183 7.21 0.24 12.88
CA ALA A 183 6.26 -0.50 12.06
C ALA A 183 6.86 -0.93 10.70
N GLU A 184 7.59 -0.03 10.04
CA GLU A 184 8.28 -0.33 8.77
C GLU A 184 9.28 -1.48 8.92
N VAL A 185 10.06 -1.45 9.99
CA VAL A 185 11.10 -2.45 10.27
C VAL A 185 10.49 -3.79 10.67
N VAL A 186 9.51 -3.78 11.58
CA VAL A 186 8.79 -5.00 12.01
C VAL A 186 8.14 -5.67 10.80
N TYR A 187 7.54 -4.90 9.90
CA TYR A 187 6.86 -5.41 8.70
C TYR A 187 7.83 -6.12 7.74
N ASP A 188 9.08 -5.66 7.61
CA ASP A 188 10.11 -6.32 6.78
C ASP A 188 10.40 -7.77 7.25
N PHE A 189 10.15 -8.08 8.52
CA PHE A 189 10.32 -9.43 9.09
C PHE A 189 9.04 -10.28 9.04
N VAL A 190 7.91 -9.75 8.54
CA VAL A 190 6.64 -10.50 8.49
C VAL A 190 6.52 -11.32 7.20
N ALA A 191 6.42 -12.64 7.35
CA ALA A 191 6.33 -13.56 6.21
C ALA A 191 5.11 -13.33 5.29
N ARG A 192 3.97 -12.84 5.83
CA ARG A 192 2.75 -12.54 5.06
C ARG A 192 1.97 -11.37 5.68
N ASP A 193 1.50 -10.47 4.82
CA ASP A 193 0.69 -9.28 5.17
C ASP A 193 -0.44 -9.57 6.18
N LYS A 194 -1.11 -10.72 6.08
CA LYS A 194 -2.22 -11.11 6.99
C LYS A 194 -1.84 -11.26 8.47
N TYR A 195 -0.55 -11.33 8.79
CA TYR A 195 -0.06 -11.49 10.17
C TYR A 195 0.31 -10.16 10.82
N PHE A 196 0.52 -9.10 10.03
CA PHE A 196 0.87 -7.79 10.57
C PHE A 196 -0.39 -7.04 11.01
N ASP A 197 -0.35 -6.48 12.22
CA ASP A 197 -1.48 -5.75 12.80
C ASP A 197 -1.55 -4.31 12.28
N TRP A 198 -1.98 -4.17 11.03
CA TRP A 198 -2.26 -2.88 10.41
C TRP A 198 -3.31 -2.07 11.19
N GLU A 199 -4.34 -2.72 11.74
CA GLU A 199 -5.42 -2.03 12.46
C GLU A 199 -4.91 -1.41 13.76
N GLY A 200 -4.25 -2.21 14.62
CA GLY A 200 -3.63 -1.72 15.84
C GLY A 200 -2.52 -0.70 15.58
N THR A 201 -1.76 -0.86 14.48
CA THR A 201 -0.73 0.11 14.06
C THR A 201 -1.33 1.49 13.76
N ILE A 202 -2.38 1.54 12.94
CA ILE A 202 -3.05 2.79 12.59
C ILE A 202 -3.79 3.40 13.77
N GLU A 203 -4.41 2.57 14.61
CA GLU A 203 -5.04 3.02 15.85
C GLU A 203 -4.01 3.65 16.79
N GLY A 204 -2.89 2.96 17.06
CA GLY A 204 -1.82 3.43 17.95
C GLY A 204 -1.20 4.74 17.46
N ILE A 205 -0.83 4.83 16.19
CA ILE A 205 -0.31 6.06 15.57
C ILE A 205 -1.33 7.21 15.68
N THR A 206 -2.61 6.94 15.40
CA THR A 206 -3.66 7.96 15.43
C THR A 206 -3.98 8.44 16.85
N LYS A 207 -4.03 7.54 17.84
CA LYS A 207 -4.31 7.89 19.23
C LYS A 207 -3.13 8.59 19.91
N LEU A 208 -1.89 8.20 19.62
CA LEU A 208 -0.70 8.87 20.16
C LEU A 208 -0.60 10.32 19.67
N CYS A 209 -0.84 10.54 18.37
CA CYS A 209 -0.83 11.88 17.81
C CYS A 209 -1.69 11.98 16.52
N PRO A 210 -2.95 12.45 16.63
CA PRO A 210 -3.87 12.61 15.50
C PRO A 210 -3.31 13.44 14.33
N VAL A 211 -2.44 14.40 14.63
CA VAL A 211 -1.86 15.30 13.62
C VAL A 211 -0.66 14.65 12.92
N SER A 212 0.11 13.81 13.64
CA SER A 212 1.22 13.04 13.08
C SER A 212 0.74 11.92 12.17
N SER A 213 -0.39 11.29 12.48
CA SER A 213 -0.87 10.12 11.71
C SER A 213 -1.04 10.44 10.23
N LEU A 214 -1.63 11.58 9.89
CA LEU A 214 -1.82 12.03 8.52
C LEU A 214 -0.48 12.39 7.83
N ALA A 215 0.46 12.99 8.56
CA ALA A 215 1.79 13.28 8.04
C ALA A 215 2.57 11.99 7.74
N ILE A 216 2.56 11.03 8.68
CA ILE A 216 3.14 9.70 8.54
C ILE A 216 2.53 8.97 7.34
N LEU A 217 1.20 8.91 7.24
CA LEU A 217 0.52 8.24 6.14
C LEU A 217 0.81 8.87 4.78
N SER A 218 0.97 10.19 4.72
CA SER A 218 1.41 10.87 3.48
C SER A 218 2.81 10.42 3.06
N ARG A 219 3.74 10.31 4.02
CA ARG A 219 5.11 9.84 3.77
C ARG A 219 5.18 8.35 3.43
N TRP A 220 4.38 7.52 4.10
CA TRP A 220 4.22 6.10 3.78
C TRP A 220 3.68 5.89 2.36
N ARG A 221 2.72 6.73 1.92
CA ARG A 221 2.24 6.71 0.53
C ARG A 221 3.37 7.06 -0.45
N ASP A 222 4.11 8.15 -0.21
CA ASP A 222 5.20 8.59 -1.09
C ASP A 222 6.34 7.54 -1.17
N ARG A 223 6.57 6.78 -0.09
CA ARG A 223 7.50 5.62 -0.06
C ARG A 223 6.89 4.28 -0.47
N SER A 224 5.61 4.23 -0.83
CA SER A 224 4.89 2.97 -1.15
C SER A 224 5.00 1.89 -0.06
N PHE A 225 5.03 2.28 1.22
CA PHE A 225 5.13 1.33 2.34
C PHE A 225 3.79 0.66 2.68
N CYS A 226 2.69 1.43 2.68
CA CYS A 226 1.38 0.94 3.10
C CYS A 226 0.37 0.84 1.95
N TRP A 227 -0.69 0.07 2.17
CA TRP A 227 -1.89 0.10 1.34
C TRP A 227 -2.69 1.36 1.66
N ALA A 228 -2.32 2.50 1.04
CA ALA A 228 -2.98 3.79 1.30
C ALA A 228 -4.51 3.72 1.10
N ASP A 229 -4.99 2.85 0.22
CA ASP A 229 -6.41 2.60 -0.02
C ASP A 229 -7.15 1.90 1.13
N ARG A 230 -6.44 1.37 2.12
CA ARG A 230 -6.99 0.71 3.32
C ARG A 230 -6.65 1.50 4.58
N GLU A 231 -5.39 1.88 4.72
CA GLU A 231 -4.87 2.45 5.96
C GLU A 231 -5.27 3.92 6.15
N PHE A 232 -5.36 4.69 5.06
CA PHE A 232 -5.86 6.07 5.15
C PHE A 232 -7.34 6.13 5.56
N PRO A 233 -8.28 5.37 4.95
CA PRO A 233 -9.65 5.28 5.45
C PRO A 233 -9.76 4.89 6.93
N ARG A 234 -8.98 3.92 7.41
CA ARG A 234 -8.95 3.52 8.82
C ARG A 234 -8.55 4.66 9.74
N ALA A 235 -7.47 5.38 9.39
CA ALA A 235 -7.04 6.54 10.16
C ALA A 235 -8.11 7.63 10.20
N ILE A 236 -8.77 7.90 9.07
CA ILE A 236 -9.87 8.86 9.01
C ILE A 236 -11.05 8.44 9.89
N SER A 237 -11.43 7.15 9.90
CA SER A 237 -12.48 6.65 10.80
C SER A 237 -12.12 6.90 12.27
N HIS A 238 -10.90 6.57 12.70
CA HIS A 238 -10.45 6.88 14.06
C HIS A 238 -10.43 8.38 14.37
N LEU A 239 -10.04 9.23 13.41
CA LEU A 239 -10.06 10.68 13.58
C LEU A 239 -11.49 11.24 13.70
N VAL A 240 -12.47 10.61 13.04
CA VAL A 240 -13.89 10.92 13.20
C VAL A 240 -14.37 10.51 14.59
N ASP A 241 -14.04 9.29 15.04
CA ASP A 241 -14.40 8.80 16.38
C ASP A 241 -13.80 9.67 17.50
N LEU A 242 -12.59 10.17 17.31
CA LEU A 242 -11.92 11.11 18.21
C LEU A 242 -12.45 12.56 18.10
N ASN A 243 -13.46 12.82 17.27
CA ASN A 243 -13.99 14.16 16.96
C ASN A 243 -12.92 15.16 16.47
N LYS A 244 -11.86 14.67 15.82
CA LYS A 244 -10.79 15.50 15.25
C LYS A 244 -11.02 15.81 13.77
N VAL A 245 -11.81 14.99 13.07
CA VAL A 245 -12.27 15.22 11.70
C VAL A 245 -13.80 15.16 11.70
N ALA A 246 -14.44 16.17 11.11
CA ALA A 246 -15.90 16.17 11.00
C ALA A 246 -16.36 15.14 9.95
N PRO A 247 -17.50 14.45 10.15
CA PRO A 247 -18.03 13.47 9.19
C PRO A 247 -18.16 13.98 7.75
N SER A 248 -18.58 15.24 7.55
CA SER A 248 -18.65 15.82 6.21
C SER A 248 -17.28 16.11 5.57
N THR A 249 -16.22 16.35 6.36
CA THR A 249 -14.84 16.37 5.83
C THR A 249 -14.44 14.98 5.37
N ALA A 250 -14.69 13.95 6.20
CA ALA A 250 -14.38 12.57 5.85
C ALA A 250 -15.10 12.12 4.56
N LEU A 251 -16.37 12.50 4.39
CA LEU A 251 -17.10 12.24 3.15
C LEU A 251 -16.49 12.95 1.93
N ALA A 252 -15.87 14.12 2.08
CA ALA A 252 -15.19 14.79 0.95
C ALA A 252 -13.99 13.98 0.43
N LEU A 253 -13.39 13.13 1.27
CA LEU A 253 -12.23 12.31 0.93
C LEU A 253 -12.59 11.13 0.02
N ILE A 254 -13.87 10.85 -0.23
CA ILE A 254 -14.30 9.82 -1.20
C ILE A 254 -13.82 10.13 -2.62
N GLY A 255 -13.30 11.33 -2.91
CA GLY A 255 -12.58 11.62 -4.16
C GLY A 255 -11.40 10.66 -4.38
N TYR A 256 -10.73 10.21 -3.29
CA TYR A 256 -9.78 9.10 -3.32
C TYR A 256 -10.49 7.78 -3.59
N GLN A 257 -9.95 7.00 -4.53
CA GLN A 257 -10.44 5.67 -4.92
C GLN A 257 -9.98 4.60 -3.91
N TYR A 258 -10.26 4.86 -2.64
CA TYR A 258 -9.91 4.00 -1.51
C TYR A 258 -11.12 3.19 -1.04
N ASN A 259 -10.87 2.22 -0.15
CA ASN A 259 -11.86 1.32 0.42
C ASN A 259 -12.62 2.00 1.56
N TRP A 260 -13.41 3.01 1.22
CA TRP A 260 -14.22 3.77 2.17
C TRP A 260 -15.46 2.99 2.60
N PRO A 261 -15.87 3.07 3.89
CA PRO A 261 -17.18 2.61 4.33
C PRO A 261 -18.26 3.62 3.89
N HIS A 262 -18.60 3.59 2.59
CA HIS A 262 -19.41 4.62 1.93
C HIS A 262 -20.76 4.87 2.62
N ALA A 263 -21.46 3.80 3.03
CA ALA A 263 -22.73 3.93 3.72
C ALA A 263 -22.61 4.63 5.08
N GLU A 264 -21.60 4.28 5.87
CA GLU A 264 -21.34 4.88 7.18
C GLU A 264 -20.95 6.36 7.07
N LEU A 265 -20.11 6.71 6.09
CA LEU A 265 -19.76 8.10 5.81
C LEU A 265 -20.97 8.95 5.42
N VAL A 266 -21.86 8.42 4.57
CA VAL A 266 -23.09 9.12 4.18
C VAL A 266 -24.04 9.25 5.38
N GLN A 267 -24.21 8.18 6.16
CA GLN A 267 -25.08 8.14 7.33
C GLN A 267 -24.62 9.10 8.44
N SER A 268 -23.31 9.26 8.63
CA SER A 268 -22.73 10.16 9.63
C SER A 268 -22.64 11.63 9.16
N ALA A 269 -22.30 11.88 7.90
CA ALA A 269 -22.15 13.24 7.34
C ALA A 269 -23.48 13.96 7.08
N THR A 270 -24.52 13.22 6.69
CA THR A 270 -25.83 13.80 6.39
C THR A 270 -26.46 14.54 7.60
N PRO A 271 -26.56 13.94 8.81
CA PRO A 271 -27.10 14.63 9.97
C PRO A 271 -26.18 15.72 10.53
N SER A 272 -24.87 15.68 10.24
CA SER A 272 -23.92 16.68 10.73
C SER A 272 -24.10 18.07 10.09
N VAL A 273 -24.87 18.17 8.99
CA VAL A 273 -25.19 19.44 8.32
C VAL A 273 -26.60 19.88 8.69
N GLN A 274 -26.72 21.05 9.33
CA GLN A 274 -28.01 21.60 9.79
C GLN A 274 -28.88 22.14 8.64
N ASN A 275 -28.28 22.82 7.65
CA ASN A 275 -29.01 23.41 6.53
C ASN A 275 -29.52 22.32 5.57
N LYS A 276 -30.84 22.29 5.34
CA LYS A 276 -31.51 21.25 4.52
C LYS A 276 -31.03 21.22 3.07
N GLN A 277 -30.85 22.39 2.45
CA GLN A 277 -30.37 22.50 1.06
C GLN A 277 -28.94 21.99 0.94
N ARG A 278 -28.04 22.43 1.85
CA ARG A 278 -26.64 21.97 1.89
C ARG A 278 -26.54 20.47 2.16
N ARG A 279 -27.41 19.94 3.01
CA ARG A 279 -27.50 18.51 3.29
C ARG A 279 -27.87 17.70 2.03
N LYS A 280 -28.89 18.14 1.28
CA LYS A 280 -29.26 17.49 0.00
C LYS A 280 -28.11 17.59 -1.00
N ALA A 281 -27.49 18.76 -1.14
CA ALA A 281 -26.35 18.95 -2.04
C ALA A 281 -25.17 18.04 -1.67
N LEU A 282 -24.82 17.92 -0.39
CA LEU A 282 -23.76 17.02 0.08
C LEU A 282 -24.04 15.56 -0.32
N PHE A 283 -25.26 15.10 -0.12
CA PHE A 283 -25.69 13.77 -0.53
C PHE A 283 -25.60 13.57 -2.05
N GLU A 284 -26.12 14.51 -2.84
CA GLU A 284 -26.10 14.44 -4.31
C GLU A 284 -24.67 14.40 -4.85
N HIS A 285 -23.75 15.20 -4.29
CA HIS A 285 -22.35 15.16 -4.67
C HIS A 285 -21.71 13.81 -4.31
N ALA A 286 -22.00 13.25 -3.14
CA ALA A 286 -21.48 11.95 -2.75
C ALA A 286 -21.98 10.81 -3.66
N MET A 287 -23.27 10.86 -4.05
CA MET A 287 -23.86 9.87 -4.94
C MET A 287 -23.19 9.83 -6.31
N ARG A 288 -22.73 10.97 -6.85
CA ARG A 288 -21.98 11.01 -8.12
C ARG A 288 -20.74 10.10 -8.10
N TYR A 289 -20.10 9.92 -6.94
CA TYR A 289 -18.94 9.06 -6.79
C TYR A 289 -19.34 7.62 -6.43
N ILE A 290 -20.22 7.43 -5.45
CA ILE A 290 -20.60 6.12 -4.93
C ILE A 290 -21.31 5.28 -6.02
N GLN A 291 -22.18 5.90 -6.82
CA GLN A 291 -22.89 5.19 -7.88
C GLN A 291 -21.98 4.70 -9.02
N LEU A 292 -20.89 5.41 -9.32
CA LEU A 292 -19.92 5.00 -10.34
C LEU A 292 -19.06 3.83 -9.86
N ARG A 293 -18.71 3.81 -8.57
CA ARG A 293 -17.90 2.74 -7.96
C ARG A 293 -18.71 1.48 -7.69
N GLY A 294 -19.98 1.67 -7.34
CA GLY A 294 -20.80 0.65 -6.74
C GLY A 294 -20.39 0.37 -5.29
N THR A 295 -21.31 -0.19 -4.53
CA THR A 295 -21.07 -0.68 -3.17
C THR A 295 -21.89 -1.96 -2.95
N THR A 296 -21.88 -2.52 -1.75
CA THR A 296 -22.62 -3.73 -1.39
C THR A 296 -24.13 -3.48 -1.40
N SER A 297 -24.89 -4.57 -1.50
CA SER A 297 -26.35 -4.52 -1.40
C SER A 297 -26.82 -3.97 -0.05
N GLN A 298 -26.08 -4.25 1.02
CA GLN A 298 -26.37 -3.74 2.36
C GLN A 298 -26.12 -2.23 2.46
N ASP A 299 -25.00 -1.76 1.91
CA ASP A 299 -24.67 -0.33 1.89
C ASP A 299 -25.72 0.48 1.12
N TRP A 300 -26.20 -0.04 -0.02
CA TRP A 300 -27.27 0.61 -0.78
C TRP A 300 -28.57 0.72 0.02
N LYS A 301 -28.91 -0.29 0.84
CA LYS A 301 -30.08 -0.23 1.73
C LYS A 301 -29.91 0.84 2.79
N THR A 302 -28.72 0.95 3.38
CA THR A 302 -28.42 2.01 4.36
C THR A 302 -28.52 3.40 3.71
N ILE A 303 -27.94 3.58 2.52
CA ILE A 303 -28.01 4.85 1.76
C ILE A 303 -29.47 5.20 1.39
N ALA A 304 -30.26 4.23 0.96
CA ALA A 304 -31.69 4.42 0.69
C ALA A 304 -32.43 4.86 1.96
N GLY A 305 -32.14 4.24 3.11
CA GLY A 305 -32.68 4.64 4.40
C GLY A 305 -32.37 6.10 4.77
N VAL A 306 -31.15 6.58 4.47
CA VAL A 306 -30.78 7.99 4.67
C VAL A 306 -31.61 8.92 3.77
N ALA A 307 -31.83 8.54 2.50
CA ALA A 307 -32.66 9.31 1.58
C ALA A 307 -34.13 9.37 2.02
N ASP A 308 -34.68 8.25 2.48
CA ASP A 308 -36.05 8.14 3.00
C ASP A 308 -36.26 9.01 4.25
N GLN A 309 -35.33 8.94 5.21
CA GLN A 309 -35.35 9.77 6.42
C GLN A 309 -35.36 11.27 6.11
N ASN A 310 -34.76 11.69 4.99
CA ASN A 310 -34.73 13.09 4.55
C ASN A 310 -35.80 13.41 3.47
N SER A 311 -36.69 12.46 3.15
CA SER A 311 -37.77 12.60 2.16
C SER A 311 -37.29 12.92 0.73
N TRP A 312 -36.12 12.42 0.33
CA TRP A 312 -35.56 12.62 -1.01
C TRP A 312 -36.04 11.56 -2.02
N LYS A 313 -37.34 11.60 -2.34
CA LYS A 313 -38.02 10.62 -3.21
C LYS A 313 -37.56 10.64 -4.68
N ASP A 314 -36.78 11.65 -5.08
CA ASP A 314 -36.23 11.78 -6.44
C ASP A 314 -35.20 10.68 -6.76
N TRP A 315 -34.67 10.00 -5.74
CA TRP A 315 -33.66 8.96 -5.89
C TRP A 315 -34.29 7.56 -5.97
N ASN A 316 -33.90 6.78 -6.99
CA ASN A 316 -34.25 5.36 -7.12
C ASN A 316 -32.99 4.49 -7.03
N PHE A 317 -32.94 3.64 -6.00
CA PHE A 317 -31.81 2.74 -5.73
C PHE A 317 -32.03 1.29 -6.19
N GLU A 318 -33.22 0.92 -6.69
CA GLU A 318 -33.55 -0.47 -7.06
C GLU A 318 -32.59 -1.06 -8.09
N GLY A 319 -32.23 -0.27 -9.11
CA GLY A 319 -31.27 -0.70 -10.14
C GLY A 319 -29.88 -0.95 -9.58
N HIS A 320 -29.41 -0.10 -8.67
CA HIS A 320 -28.11 -0.26 -8.01
C HIS A 320 -28.09 -1.44 -7.05
N LEU A 321 -29.18 -1.64 -6.30
CA LEU A 321 -29.36 -2.77 -5.40
C LEU A 321 -29.32 -4.09 -6.18
N GLY A 322 -30.13 -4.21 -7.24
CA GLY A 322 -30.19 -5.44 -8.06
C GLY A 322 -28.86 -5.77 -8.75
N LEU A 323 -28.11 -4.76 -9.21
CA LEU A 323 -26.76 -4.96 -9.76
C LEU A 323 -25.77 -5.49 -8.69
N SER A 324 -25.84 -4.92 -7.48
CA SER A 324 -24.94 -5.29 -6.38
C SER A 324 -25.25 -6.71 -5.87
N GLU A 325 -26.53 -7.05 -5.70
CA GLU A 325 -26.96 -8.41 -5.36
C GLU A 325 -26.53 -9.43 -6.42
N SER A 326 -26.62 -9.07 -7.70
CA SER A 326 -26.16 -9.93 -8.80
C SER A 326 -24.64 -10.14 -8.78
N ARG A 327 -23.87 -9.08 -8.48
CA ARG A 327 -22.40 -9.13 -8.35
C ARG A 327 -22.00 -10.01 -7.16
N GLU A 328 -22.60 -9.79 -6.01
CA GLU A 328 -22.35 -10.59 -4.80
C GLU A 328 -22.69 -12.07 -5.02
N LYS A 329 -23.80 -12.36 -5.71
CA LYS A 329 -24.16 -13.73 -6.09
C LYS A 329 -23.12 -14.36 -7.03
N LEU A 330 -22.56 -13.60 -7.96
CA LEU A 330 -21.50 -14.06 -8.85
C LEU A 330 -20.18 -14.29 -8.10
N GLU A 331 -19.81 -13.40 -7.18
CA GLU A 331 -18.62 -13.54 -6.34
C GLU A 331 -18.74 -14.73 -5.41
N ARG A 332 -19.90 -14.94 -4.76
CA ARG A 332 -20.20 -16.16 -4.00
C ARG A 332 -20.04 -17.41 -4.87
N LYS A 333 -20.52 -17.40 -6.12
CA LYS A 333 -20.35 -18.50 -7.07
C LYS A 333 -18.89 -18.74 -7.50
N ARG A 334 -18.08 -17.67 -7.63
CA ARG A 334 -16.65 -17.77 -7.99
C ARG A 334 -15.81 -18.27 -6.82
N ASN A 335 -16.06 -17.75 -5.62
CA ASN A 335 -15.40 -18.17 -4.40
C ASN A 335 -15.82 -19.58 -4.00
N SER A 336 -17.07 -19.96 -4.30
CA SER A 336 -17.50 -21.35 -4.23
C SER A 336 -16.89 -22.23 -5.33
N GLY A 337 -16.15 -21.71 -6.31
CA GLY A 337 -15.49 -22.55 -7.33
C GLY A 337 -14.53 -23.60 -6.73
N SER A 338 -13.99 -23.34 -5.54
CA SER A 338 -13.18 -24.30 -4.76
C SER A 338 -13.99 -25.12 -3.73
N LEU A 339 -15.27 -24.78 -3.50
CA LEU A 339 -16.14 -25.35 -2.47
C LEU A 339 -17.51 -25.81 -3.01
N SER A 340 -17.75 -25.77 -4.32
CA SER A 340 -19.07 -25.96 -4.94
C SER A 340 -19.62 -27.38 -4.82
N HIS A 341 -18.79 -28.29 -4.30
CA HIS A 341 -19.14 -29.67 -4.00
C HIS A 341 -19.09 -29.96 -2.49
N TYR A 342 -18.83 -28.96 -1.65
CA TYR A 342 -18.94 -29.08 -0.20
C TYR A 342 -20.34 -28.63 0.21
N GLU A 343 -21.32 -29.52 0.06
CA GLU A 343 -22.46 -29.50 0.97
C GLU A 343 -21.92 -29.97 2.33
N PRO A 344 -21.99 -29.14 3.39
CA PRO A 344 -21.69 -29.63 4.73
C PRO A 344 -22.60 -30.82 4.97
N LYS A 345 -22.02 -32.01 5.13
CA LYS A 345 -22.82 -33.16 5.55
C LYS A 345 -23.48 -32.75 6.87
N PRO A 346 -24.80 -32.97 7.03
CA PRO A 346 -25.44 -32.70 8.31
C PRO A 346 -24.66 -33.45 9.39
N ASP A 347 -24.39 -32.74 10.50
CA ASP A 347 -23.65 -33.31 11.59
C ASP A 347 -24.33 -34.62 12.03
N PRO A 348 -23.57 -35.71 12.24
CA PRO A 348 -24.16 -36.97 12.64
C PRO A 348 -24.91 -36.75 13.96
N PRO A 349 -26.17 -37.23 14.06
CA PRO A 349 -26.94 -37.08 15.29
C PRO A 349 -26.20 -37.76 16.44
N LYS A 350 -26.11 -37.07 17.58
CA LYS A 350 -25.56 -37.61 18.82
C LYS A 350 -26.70 -38.06 19.72
N ASP A 351 -26.54 -39.24 20.31
CA ASP A 351 -27.45 -39.73 21.34
C ASP A 351 -27.04 -39.09 22.68
N TRP A 352 -27.58 -37.90 22.96
CA TRP A 352 -27.27 -37.15 24.16
C TRP A 352 -27.73 -37.86 25.44
N ASP A 353 -28.80 -38.65 25.37
CA ASP A 353 -29.29 -39.41 26.51
C ASP A 353 -28.34 -40.55 26.87
N GLN A 354 -27.75 -41.20 25.85
CA GLN A 354 -26.68 -42.18 26.08
C GLN A 354 -25.39 -41.52 26.59
N ILE A 355 -25.02 -40.35 26.07
CA ILE A 355 -23.81 -39.62 26.50
C ILE A 355 -23.91 -39.24 27.99
N PHE A 356 -25.09 -38.81 28.44
CA PHE A 356 -25.36 -38.37 29.80
C PHE A 356 -26.07 -39.42 30.68
N SER A 357 -26.07 -40.70 30.30
CA SER A 357 -26.87 -41.76 30.95
C SER A 357 -26.56 -41.98 32.44
N GLU A 358 -25.35 -41.61 32.88
CA GLU A 358 -24.84 -41.77 34.25
C GLU A 358 -24.42 -40.41 34.84
N LEU A 359 -25.01 -39.32 34.36
CA LEU A 359 -24.63 -37.97 34.75
C LEU A 359 -24.92 -37.70 36.23
N GLN A 360 -23.88 -37.28 36.95
CA GLN A 360 -23.96 -36.65 38.25
C GLN A 360 -23.59 -35.18 38.08
N GLU A 361 -24.59 -34.31 38.11
CA GLU A 361 -24.48 -32.91 37.72
C GLU A 361 -23.43 -32.12 38.52
N ALA A 362 -23.17 -32.51 39.77
CA ALA A 362 -22.22 -31.86 40.67
C ALA A 362 -20.82 -32.53 40.72
N SER A 363 -20.55 -33.54 39.88
CA SER A 363 -19.24 -34.23 39.81
C SER A 363 -18.50 -33.86 38.53
N PRO A 364 -17.33 -33.20 38.62
CA PRO A 364 -16.46 -32.97 37.47
C PRO A 364 -16.09 -34.26 36.73
N GLU A 365 -15.85 -35.35 37.46
CA GLU A 365 -15.46 -36.65 36.88
C GLU A 365 -16.58 -37.24 36.03
N SER A 366 -17.82 -37.18 36.52
CA SER A 366 -18.99 -37.66 35.76
C SER A 366 -19.21 -36.85 34.47
N ILE A 367 -19.00 -35.54 34.52
CA ILE A 367 -19.09 -34.67 33.34
C ILE A 367 -17.95 -34.94 32.36
N GLN A 368 -16.73 -35.15 32.87
CA GLN A 368 -15.56 -35.52 32.07
C GLN A 368 -15.78 -36.84 31.32
N ASP A 369 -16.37 -37.84 31.98
CA ASP A 369 -16.70 -39.13 31.35
C ASP A 369 -17.75 -38.96 30.25
N ALA A 370 -18.78 -38.13 30.47
CA ALA A 370 -19.76 -37.79 29.44
C ALA A 370 -19.09 -37.08 28.24
N TYR A 371 -18.18 -36.14 28.50
CA TYR A 371 -17.44 -35.45 27.44
C TYR A 371 -16.53 -36.42 26.65
N ARG A 372 -15.86 -37.35 27.32
CA ARG A 372 -15.07 -38.42 26.68
C ARG A 372 -15.94 -39.37 25.87
N LYS A 373 -17.13 -39.75 26.36
CA LYS A 373 -18.12 -40.52 25.60
C LYS A 373 -18.49 -39.78 24.31
N MET A 374 -18.75 -38.46 24.37
CA MET A 374 -19.01 -37.65 23.19
C MET A 374 -17.83 -37.64 22.21
N ARG A 375 -16.59 -37.54 22.70
CA ARG A 375 -15.37 -37.51 21.88
C ARG A 375 -14.99 -38.86 21.28
N SER A 376 -15.41 -39.97 21.89
CA SER A 376 -15.27 -41.32 21.32
C SER A 376 -16.19 -41.56 20.11
N GLY A 377 -17.26 -40.76 19.99
CA GLY A 377 -18.17 -40.76 18.85
C GLY A 377 -17.61 -40.05 17.62
N LYS A 378 -18.46 -39.85 16.60
CA LYS A 378 -18.08 -39.12 15.39
C LYS A 378 -18.04 -37.60 15.65
N PRO A 379 -17.12 -36.86 15.00
CA PRO A 379 -17.14 -35.40 15.00
C PRO A 379 -18.46 -34.87 14.41
N PRO A 380 -18.86 -33.63 14.74
CA PRO A 380 -18.08 -32.59 15.46
C PRO A 380 -18.13 -32.69 16.99
N TYR A 381 -17.19 -32.03 17.67
CA TYR A 381 -17.04 -32.03 19.14
C TYR A 381 -17.23 -30.62 19.71
N TYR A 382 -18.33 -29.95 19.34
CA TYR A 382 -18.59 -28.59 19.80
C TYR A 382 -18.92 -28.57 21.29
N CYS A 383 -18.04 -27.95 22.09
CA CYS A 383 -18.24 -27.84 23.54
C CYS A 383 -19.48 -27.03 23.90
N GLN A 384 -19.81 -25.98 23.12
CA GLN A 384 -21.03 -25.20 23.32
C GLN A 384 -22.30 -26.08 23.27
N ILE A 385 -22.39 -27.00 22.30
CA ILE A 385 -23.55 -27.91 22.18
C ILE A 385 -23.56 -28.93 23.33
N PHE A 386 -22.40 -29.45 23.72
CA PHE A 386 -22.27 -30.33 24.89
C PHE A 386 -22.77 -29.62 26.16
N ALA A 387 -22.37 -28.36 26.35
CA ALA A 387 -22.78 -27.55 27.49
C ALA A 387 -24.29 -27.22 27.46
N ASP A 388 -24.86 -26.89 26.30
CA ASP A 388 -26.31 -26.70 26.14
C ASP A 388 -27.09 -27.95 26.57
N GLU A 389 -26.66 -29.13 26.13
CA GLU A 389 -27.30 -30.40 26.47
C GLU A 389 -27.10 -30.78 27.94
N PHE A 390 -25.95 -30.44 28.52
CA PHE A 390 -25.71 -30.57 29.95
C PHE A 390 -26.63 -29.65 30.77
N PHE A 391 -26.68 -28.36 30.46
CA PHE A 391 -27.47 -27.38 31.22
C PHE A 391 -28.98 -27.65 31.16
N ARG A 392 -29.49 -28.23 30.06
CA ARG A 392 -30.90 -28.68 29.97
C ARG A 392 -31.24 -29.82 30.93
N ARG A 393 -30.24 -30.60 31.34
CA ARG A 393 -30.39 -31.76 32.24
C ARG A 393 -30.12 -31.39 33.70
N VAL A 394 -29.75 -30.14 33.99
CA VAL A 394 -29.50 -29.67 35.35
C VAL A 394 -30.80 -29.50 36.12
N THR A 395 -30.86 -30.11 37.30
CA THR A 395 -31.99 -30.03 38.21
C THR A 395 -32.14 -28.61 38.76
N PRO A 396 -33.34 -28.00 38.73
CA PRO A 396 -33.57 -26.68 39.31
C PRO A 396 -33.12 -26.62 40.79
N GLY A 397 -32.29 -25.64 41.13
CA GLY A 397 -31.68 -25.49 42.44
C GLY A 397 -30.29 -26.12 42.60
N GLN A 398 -29.79 -26.89 41.63
CA GLN A 398 -28.41 -27.42 41.58
C GLN A 398 -27.51 -26.65 40.60
N GLU A 399 -27.97 -25.52 40.08
CA GLU A 399 -27.30 -24.83 38.97
C GLU A 399 -25.90 -24.33 39.36
N ARG A 400 -25.71 -23.94 40.63
CA ARG A 400 -24.41 -23.47 41.11
C ARG A 400 -23.41 -24.62 41.15
N GLU A 401 -23.79 -25.74 41.72
CA GLU A 401 -22.98 -26.94 41.86
C GLU A 401 -22.62 -27.50 40.48
N ALA A 402 -23.59 -27.50 39.55
CA ALA A 402 -23.37 -27.88 38.16
C ALA A 402 -22.39 -26.97 37.43
N LEU A 403 -22.46 -25.65 37.64
CA LEU A 403 -21.49 -24.69 37.10
C LEU A 403 -20.10 -24.90 37.68
N GLU A 404 -19.99 -25.07 39.00
CA GLU A 404 -18.70 -25.34 39.66
C GLU A 404 -18.10 -26.68 39.15
N ALA A 405 -18.93 -27.68 38.88
CA ALA A 405 -18.50 -28.98 38.38
C ALA A 405 -18.04 -28.97 36.92
N ILE A 406 -18.82 -28.39 36.00
CA ILE A 406 -18.47 -28.37 34.56
C ILE A 406 -17.21 -27.55 34.28
N PHE A 407 -17.03 -26.41 34.95
CA PHE A 407 -15.80 -25.62 34.82
C PHE A 407 -14.59 -26.24 35.54
N GLY A 408 -14.81 -27.26 36.38
CA GLY A 408 -13.78 -28.03 37.06
C GLY A 408 -13.23 -29.23 36.26
N VAL A 409 -13.79 -29.50 35.08
CA VAL A 409 -13.36 -30.61 34.21
C VAL A 409 -11.96 -30.34 33.64
N GLN A 410 -11.01 -31.25 33.89
CA GLN A 410 -9.61 -31.08 33.46
C GLN A 410 -9.37 -31.28 31.95
N ASP A 411 -10.30 -31.91 31.23
CA ASP A 411 -10.16 -32.15 29.79
C ASP A 411 -10.49 -30.91 28.93
N PHE A 412 -10.98 -29.83 29.53
CA PHE A 412 -11.37 -28.62 28.80
C PHE A 412 -10.20 -27.68 28.57
N SER A 413 -9.98 -27.32 27.32
CA SER A 413 -9.08 -26.23 26.95
C SER A 413 -9.75 -24.87 27.17
N LEU A 414 -8.99 -23.78 27.08
CA LEU A 414 -9.56 -22.43 27.13
C LEU A 414 -10.60 -22.18 26.01
N TYR A 415 -10.46 -22.86 24.88
CA TYR A 415 -11.45 -22.85 23.80
C TYR A 415 -12.77 -23.55 24.19
N ASP A 416 -12.70 -24.66 24.91
CA ASP A 416 -13.88 -25.34 25.46
C ASP A 416 -14.56 -24.45 26.50
N ILE A 417 -13.79 -23.83 27.40
CA ILE A 417 -14.27 -22.89 28.42
C ILE A 417 -15.02 -21.71 27.79
N ARG A 418 -14.55 -21.17 26.66
CA ARG A 418 -15.29 -20.16 25.88
C ARG A 418 -16.69 -20.68 25.51
N GLY A 419 -16.77 -21.88 24.96
CA GLY A 419 -18.03 -22.53 24.60
C GLY A 419 -18.96 -22.72 25.80
N LEU A 420 -18.42 -22.98 27.00
CA LEU A 420 -19.20 -23.06 28.23
C LEU A 420 -19.86 -21.71 28.57
N TYR A 421 -19.11 -20.61 28.56
CA TYR A 421 -19.67 -19.28 28.81
C TYR A 421 -20.74 -18.89 27.78
N GLU A 422 -20.52 -19.22 26.51
CA GLU A 422 -21.46 -18.95 25.41
C GLU A 422 -22.74 -19.81 25.47
N ALA A 423 -22.72 -20.93 26.21
CA ALA A 423 -23.85 -21.85 26.38
C ALA A 423 -24.67 -21.60 27.67
N ILE A 424 -24.27 -20.67 28.54
CA ILE A 424 -24.99 -20.45 29.81
C ILE A 424 -26.43 -20.02 29.54
N PRO A 425 -27.44 -20.69 30.13
CA PRO A 425 -28.85 -20.35 29.89
C PRO A 425 -29.18 -18.90 30.31
N GLN A 426 -29.78 -18.14 29.40
CA GLN A 426 -30.11 -16.71 29.63
C GLN A 426 -31.03 -16.49 30.85
N ASN A 427 -31.91 -17.43 31.15
CA ASN A 427 -32.78 -17.39 32.33
C ASN A 427 -32.04 -17.63 33.66
N TRP A 428 -30.80 -18.13 33.64
CA TRP A 428 -29.95 -18.24 34.83
C TRP A 428 -29.21 -16.93 35.13
N LEU A 429 -28.88 -16.16 34.09
CA LEU A 429 -28.11 -14.92 34.21
C LEU A 429 -28.87 -13.81 34.96
N SER A 430 -30.19 -13.89 35.10
CA SER A 430 -30.98 -12.98 35.93
C SER A 430 -30.84 -13.24 37.44
N ARG A 431 -30.17 -14.31 37.85
CA ARG A 431 -30.07 -14.76 39.25
C ARG A 431 -28.74 -14.33 39.87
N ASN A 432 -28.79 -13.49 40.92
CA ASN A 432 -27.58 -12.93 41.55
C ASN A 432 -26.59 -13.99 42.10
N TYR A 433 -27.09 -15.12 42.61
CA TYR A 433 -26.22 -16.18 43.12
C TYR A 433 -25.42 -16.88 42.01
N ILE A 434 -26.00 -17.00 40.81
CA ILE A 434 -25.34 -17.53 39.61
C ILE A 434 -24.25 -16.57 39.14
N ARG A 435 -24.58 -15.28 39.00
CA ARG A 435 -23.59 -14.26 38.61
C ARG A 435 -22.40 -14.20 39.57
N SER A 436 -22.68 -14.33 40.87
CA SER A 436 -21.64 -14.40 41.93
C SER A 436 -20.80 -15.69 41.84
N ALA A 437 -21.42 -16.83 41.56
CA ALA A 437 -20.71 -18.10 41.37
C ALA A 437 -19.81 -18.04 40.12
N LEU A 438 -20.33 -17.53 39.01
CA LEU A 438 -19.58 -17.32 37.77
C LEU A 438 -18.40 -16.39 38.00
N GLY A 439 -18.53 -15.33 38.79
CA GLY A 439 -17.39 -14.47 39.15
C GLY A 439 -16.25 -15.23 39.83
N ARG A 440 -16.56 -16.10 40.79
CA ARG A 440 -15.56 -16.96 41.46
C ARG A 440 -14.98 -18.04 40.54
N ILE A 441 -15.81 -18.61 39.66
CA ILE A 441 -15.38 -19.57 38.65
C ILE A 441 -14.40 -18.90 37.68
N THR A 442 -14.72 -17.72 37.18
CA THR A 442 -13.85 -16.94 36.29
C THR A 442 -12.49 -16.67 36.94
N GLU A 443 -12.45 -16.29 38.22
CA GLU A 443 -11.18 -16.11 38.94
C GLU A 443 -10.34 -17.40 38.95
N ARG A 444 -10.96 -18.55 39.24
CA ARG A 444 -10.27 -19.86 39.24
C ARG A 444 -9.78 -20.24 37.84
N VAL A 445 -10.59 -20.01 36.81
CA VAL A 445 -10.21 -20.22 35.40
C VAL A 445 -9.01 -19.33 35.05
N CYS A 446 -9.04 -18.05 35.41
CA CYS A 446 -7.93 -17.14 35.15
C CYS A 446 -6.64 -17.60 35.82
N LYS A 447 -6.72 -18.10 37.06
CA LYS A 447 -5.57 -18.63 37.80
C LYS A 447 -5.07 -19.96 37.25
N ALA A 448 -5.95 -20.83 36.74
CA ALA A 448 -5.58 -22.12 36.18
C ALA A 448 -4.97 -22.01 34.77
N TYR A 449 -5.52 -21.15 33.93
CA TYR A 449 -5.11 -20.96 32.53
C TYR A 449 -4.28 -19.68 32.32
N TYR A 450 -3.65 -19.17 33.39
CA TYR A 450 -2.94 -17.89 33.37
C TYR A 450 -1.87 -17.80 32.28
N TYR A 451 -1.28 -18.91 31.85
CA TYR A 451 -0.24 -18.93 30.80
C TYR A 451 -0.82 -18.73 29.39
N GLU A 452 -2.05 -19.19 29.13
CA GLU A 452 -2.71 -19.12 27.82
C GLU A 452 -3.51 -17.82 27.61
N ILE A 453 -3.86 -17.12 28.70
CA ILE A 453 -4.67 -15.91 28.63
C ILE A 453 -3.77 -14.72 28.26
N ALA A 454 -4.01 -14.16 27.07
CA ALA A 454 -3.43 -12.93 26.56
C ALA A 454 -4.52 -12.06 25.93
N GLU A 455 -4.20 -10.78 25.74
CA GLU A 455 -5.01 -9.89 24.91
C GLU A 455 -4.72 -10.15 23.43
N SER A 456 -5.76 -10.29 22.61
CA SER A 456 -5.63 -10.50 21.18
C SER A 456 -6.73 -9.76 20.42
N ARG A 457 -6.32 -8.99 19.42
CA ARG A 457 -7.21 -8.25 18.51
C ARG A 457 -7.89 -9.14 17.47
N TYR A 458 -7.24 -10.24 17.07
CA TYR A 458 -7.77 -11.14 16.06
C TYR A 458 -8.68 -12.22 16.63
N TYR A 459 -8.21 -12.90 17.68
CA TYR A 459 -8.95 -14.01 18.27
C TYR A 459 -8.72 -14.06 19.77
N GLN A 460 -9.66 -13.44 20.50
CA GLN A 460 -9.68 -13.48 21.95
C GLN A 460 -10.23 -14.83 22.43
N VAL A 461 -9.37 -15.72 22.91
CA VAL A 461 -9.76 -17.08 23.33
C VAL A 461 -10.73 -17.03 24.50
N LEU A 462 -10.39 -16.34 25.59
CA LEU A 462 -11.27 -16.14 26.75
C LEU A 462 -12.25 -14.99 26.48
N PRO A 463 -13.58 -15.20 26.44
CA PRO A 463 -14.52 -14.22 25.89
C PRO A 463 -14.88 -13.13 26.91
N TYR A 464 -14.01 -12.12 27.09
CA TYR A 464 -14.16 -11.06 28.09
C TYR A 464 -15.55 -10.39 28.11
N LYS A 465 -16.08 -10.03 26.93
CA LYS A 465 -17.41 -9.41 26.80
C LYS A 465 -18.54 -10.33 27.26
N VAL A 466 -18.46 -11.63 26.97
CA VAL A 466 -19.45 -12.62 27.40
C VAL A 466 -19.35 -12.81 28.91
N ILE A 467 -18.14 -12.91 29.45
CA ILE A 467 -17.90 -13.02 30.89
C ILE A 467 -18.50 -11.82 31.64
N ALA A 468 -18.29 -10.61 31.13
CA ALA A 468 -18.86 -9.38 31.70
C ALA A 468 -20.40 -9.34 31.64
N GLN A 469 -21.01 -9.99 30.65
CA GLN A 469 -22.47 -10.13 30.56
C GLN A 469 -23.01 -11.22 31.52
N CYS A 470 -22.31 -12.34 31.63
CA CYS A 470 -22.72 -13.48 32.44
C CYS A 470 -22.45 -13.28 33.94
N SER A 471 -21.52 -12.40 34.29
CA SER A 471 -21.10 -12.12 35.67
C SER A 471 -21.02 -10.61 35.93
N ASP A 472 -20.44 -10.19 37.06
CA ASP A 472 -20.08 -8.78 37.33
C ASP A 472 -18.56 -8.55 37.22
N VAL A 473 -17.85 -9.46 36.54
CA VAL A 473 -16.38 -9.39 36.37
C VAL A 473 -16.02 -8.44 35.25
N THR A 474 -15.09 -7.52 35.53
CA THR A 474 -14.52 -6.59 34.55
C THR A 474 -13.24 -7.15 33.92
N GLU A 475 -12.88 -6.64 32.74
CA GLU A 475 -11.62 -6.98 32.06
C GLU A 475 -10.40 -6.71 32.96
N MET A 476 -10.41 -5.58 33.67
CA MET A 476 -9.35 -5.22 34.62
C MET A 476 -9.19 -6.22 35.78
N GLN A 477 -10.28 -6.85 36.22
CA GLN A 477 -10.20 -7.91 37.23
C GLN A 477 -9.56 -9.18 36.65
N ILE A 478 -9.92 -9.55 35.42
CA ILE A 478 -9.30 -10.67 34.70
C ILE A 478 -7.80 -10.43 34.56
N TYR A 479 -7.40 -9.24 34.08
CA TYR A 479 -6.00 -8.88 33.89
C TYR A 479 -5.22 -8.99 35.20
N ARG A 480 -5.77 -8.43 36.29
CA ARG A 480 -5.17 -8.51 37.61
C ARG A 480 -4.97 -9.97 38.05
N TRP A 481 -5.99 -10.82 37.94
CA TRP A 481 -5.88 -12.22 38.37
C TRP A 481 -4.85 -13.01 37.57
N VAL A 482 -4.77 -12.78 36.26
CA VAL A 482 -3.78 -13.44 35.39
C VAL A 482 -2.36 -12.97 35.73
N VAL A 483 -2.17 -11.66 35.95
CA VAL A 483 -0.86 -11.09 36.33
C VAL A 483 -0.43 -11.58 37.73
N GLU A 484 -1.33 -11.57 38.71
CA GLU A 484 -1.08 -12.12 40.05
C GLU A 484 -0.71 -13.61 39.99
N ALA A 485 -1.48 -14.42 39.26
CA ALA A 485 -1.20 -15.85 39.09
C ALA A 485 0.15 -16.09 38.41
N THR A 486 0.51 -15.25 37.44
CA THR A 486 1.82 -15.32 36.78
C THR A 486 2.95 -15.01 37.74
N ALA A 487 2.78 -13.99 38.60
CA ALA A 487 3.77 -13.63 39.61
C ALA A 487 3.94 -14.70 40.71
N GLU A 488 2.85 -15.38 41.08
CA GLU A 488 2.85 -16.47 42.06
C GLU A 488 3.44 -17.79 41.52
N ASN A 489 3.46 -17.96 40.20
CA ASN A 489 3.96 -19.18 39.54
C ASN A 489 5.09 -18.82 38.55
N PRO A 490 6.32 -18.54 39.03
CA PRO A 490 7.47 -18.21 38.20
C PRO A 490 7.97 -19.46 37.47
N VAL A 491 7.19 -19.96 36.51
CA VAL A 491 7.66 -20.85 35.45
C VAL A 491 8.63 -20.06 34.58
N ILE A 492 9.60 -20.73 33.94
CA ILE A 492 10.43 -20.09 32.91
C ILE A 492 9.50 -19.63 31.79
N LEU A 493 9.15 -18.35 31.78
CA LEU A 493 8.32 -17.73 30.75
C LEU A 493 9.14 -17.62 29.48
N GLY A 494 8.59 -18.07 28.35
CA GLY A 494 9.17 -17.80 27.04
C GLY A 494 9.07 -16.30 26.69
N SER A 495 9.89 -15.83 25.75
CA SER A 495 9.91 -14.44 25.27
C SER A 495 8.53 -13.95 24.81
N SER A 496 7.84 -14.75 24.00
CA SER A 496 6.46 -14.51 23.55
C SER A 496 5.50 -14.23 24.72
N ARG A 497 5.58 -15.04 25.79
CA ARG A 497 4.70 -14.85 26.95
C ARG A 497 4.99 -13.54 27.68
N LEU A 498 6.26 -13.17 27.83
CA LEU A 498 6.66 -11.90 28.46
C LEU A 498 6.05 -10.70 27.72
N PHE A 499 6.06 -10.69 26.39
CA PHE A 499 5.42 -9.63 25.60
C PHE A 499 3.89 -9.67 25.70
N SER A 500 3.28 -10.85 25.63
CA SER A 500 1.82 -10.95 25.76
C SER A 500 1.28 -10.47 27.13
N LEU A 501 2.09 -10.57 28.19
CA LEU A 501 1.76 -10.02 29.51
C LEU A 501 1.73 -8.49 29.52
N VAL A 502 2.53 -7.84 28.67
CA VAL A 502 2.52 -6.37 28.54
C VAL A 502 1.13 -5.91 28.10
N GLY A 503 0.43 -6.63 27.22
CA GLY A 503 -0.94 -6.31 26.85
C GLY A 503 -1.89 -6.26 28.06
N LEU A 504 -1.77 -7.22 28.98
CA LEU A 504 -2.60 -7.23 30.20
C LEU A 504 -2.21 -6.15 31.22
N ILE A 505 -0.95 -5.74 31.24
CA ILE A 505 -0.42 -4.75 32.18
C ILE A 505 -0.65 -3.32 31.66
N ALA A 506 -0.54 -3.08 30.35
CA ALA A 506 -0.59 -1.74 29.76
C ALA A 506 -1.84 -0.94 30.16
N PRO A 507 -3.07 -1.51 30.18
CA PRO A 507 -4.27 -0.82 30.64
C PRO A 507 -4.27 -0.40 32.12
N THR A 508 -3.39 -0.99 32.94
CA THR A 508 -3.23 -0.64 34.37
C THR A 508 -2.26 0.52 34.61
N LEU A 509 -1.46 0.88 33.61
CA LEU A 509 -0.44 1.91 33.71
C LEU A 509 -1.05 3.31 33.63
N THR A 510 -0.40 4.28 34.26
CA THR A 510 -0.68 5.69 33.92
C THR A 510 -0.20 5.99 32.51
N LYS A 511 -0.78 7.01 31.85
CA LYS A 511 -0.36 7.45 30.52
C LYS A 511 1.15 7.72 30.44
N GLN A 512 1.74 8.32 31.48
CA GLN A 512 3.18 8.59 31.53
C GLN A 512 4.01 7.30 31.68
N GLN A 513 3.56 6.35 32.49
CA GLN A 513 4.23 5.06 32.64
C GLN A 513 4.18 4.25 31.34
N ALA A 514 3.02 4.23 30.67
CA ALA A 514 2.88 3.59 29.37
C ALA A 514 3.75 4.25 28.30
N ALA A 515 3.82 5.59 28.26
CA ALA A 515 4.70 6.31 27.34
C ALA A 515 6.18 6.00 27.59
N ALA A 516 6.62 5.95 28.85
CA ALA A 516 8.00 5.58 29.20
C ALA A 516 8.33 4.12 28.85
N ALA A 517 7.39 3.19 29.07
CA ALA A 517 7.54 1.80 28.69
C ALA A 517 7.58 1.62 27.16
N LEU A 518 6.76 2.36 26.43
CA LEU A 518 6.78 2.40 24.96
C LEU A 518 8.11 2.95 24.45
N ASP A 519 8.57 4.09 25.00
CA ASP A 519 9.86 4.69 24.66
C ASP A 519 11.01 3.69 24.83
N TYR A 520 11.06 3.00 25.97
CA TYR A 520 12.05 1.96 26.23
C TYR A 520 11.94 0.79 25.23
N GLY A 521 10.73 0.30 24.97
CA GLY A 521 10.51 -0.79 24.02
C GLY A 521 10.92 -0.45 22.59
N LEU A 522 10.72 0.81 22.17
CA LEU A 522 11.17 1.34 20.89
C LEU A 522 12.69 1.51 20.84
N GLN A 523 13.35 1.99 21.91
CA GLN A 523 14.82 2.08 21.98
C GLN A 523 15.48 0.72 21.70
N LEU A 524 14.92 -0.36 22.27
CA LEU A 524 15.40 -1.71 22.02
C LEU A 524 15.18 -2.19 20.57
N LEU A 525 14.25 -1.61 19.81
CA LEU A 525 14.09 -1.92 18.38
C LEU A 525 15.01 -1.05 17.53
N GLU A 526 15.28 0.17 17.97
CA GLU A 526 16.11 1.15 17.27
C GLU A 526 17.57 0.71 17.13
N GLU A 527 18.06 -0.17 18.01
CA GLU A 527 19.37 -0.82 17.89
C GLU A 527 19.52 -1.63 16.57
N ASP A 528 18.41 -2.18 16.08
CA ASP A 528 18.35 -2.92 14.80
C ASP A 528 18.04 -2.00 13.59
N MET A 529 17.80 -0.71 13.82
CA MET A 529 17.45 0.26 12.78
C MET A 529 18.66 1.04 12.26
N SER A 530 18.62 1.38 10.98
CA SER A 530 19.58 2.25 10.31
C SER A 530 18.97 3.61 9.99
N ASN A 531 19.80 4.62 9.69
CA ASN A 531 19.33 5.93 9.22
C ASN A 531 18.58 5.87 7.87
N LYS A 532 18.59 4.73 7.17
CA LYS A 532 17.84 4.52 5.93
C LYS A 532 16.40 4.05 6.18
N ASP A 533 16.07 3.64 7.41
CA ASP A 533 14.74 3.18 7.80
C ASP A 533 13.76 4.33 7.98
N GLY A 534 12.58 4.21 7.35
CA GLY A 534 11.57 5.26 7.31
C GLY A 534 12.11 6.56 6.73
N ASP A 535 12.00 7.65 7.51
CA ASP A 535 12.59 8.96 7.18
C ASP A 535 13.88 9.25 7.98
N GLY A 536 14.49 8.24 8.60
CA GLY A 536 15.64 8.36 9.49
C GLY A 536 15.26 8.67 10.95
N ASN A 537 16.19 9.22 11.73
CA ASN A 537 15.90 9.62 13.11
C ASN A 537 14.94 10.82 13.16
N TRP A 538 14.23 10.97 14.28
CA TRP A 538 13.36 12.13 14.51
C TRP A 538 14.12 13.44 14.30
N SER A 539 13.45 14.40 13.65
CA SER A 539 14.00 15.72 13.37
C SER A 539 12.89 16.77 13.32
N LEU A 540 13.25 18.05 13.39
CA LEU A 540 12.28 19.15 13.33
C LEU A 540 11.52 19.19 11.99
N GLY A 541 12.11 18.71 10.89
CA GLY A 541 11.43 18.63 9.59
C GLY A 541 10.30 17.59 9.52
N LEU A 542 10.31 16.61 10.43
CA LEU A 542 9.26 15.59 10.55
C LEU A 542 8.13 16.02 11.49
N ARG A 543 8.31 17.14 12.18
CA ARG A 543 7.32 17.65 13.13
C ARG A 543 6.05 18.04 12.39
N PRO A 544 4.88 17.45 12.71
CA PRO A 544 3.64 17.83 12.07
C PRO A 544 3.19 19.23 12.53
N PRO A 545 2.22 19.83 11.83
CA PRO A 545 1.54 21.04 12.33
C PRO A 545 0.78 20.75 13.64
N LYS A 546 0.14 21.79 14.21
CA LYS A 546 -0.62 21.67 15.46
C LYS A 546 -2.06 21.20 15.30
N GLU A 547 -2.63 21.41 14.12
CA GLU A 547 -4.05 21.15 13.86
C GLU A 547 -4.23 20.06 12.80
N VAL A 548 -5.19 19.16 13.04
CA VAL A 548 -5.50 18.04 12.13
C VAL A 548 -5.94 18.53 10.75
N GLY A 549 -6.65 19.67 10.68
CA GLY A 549 -7.05 20.26 9.40
C GLY A 549 -5.86 20.65 8.51
N ILE A 550 -4.80 21.19 9.11
CA ILE A 550 -3.55 21.51 8.42
C ILE A 550 -2.85 20.23 7.93
N SER A 551 -2.81 19.18 8.76
CA SER A 551 -2.23 17.90 8.33
C SER A 551 -3.01 17.23 7.20
N LEU A 552 -4.34 17.31 7.22
CA LEU A 552 -5.16 16.77 6.13
C LEU A 552 -4.96 17.57 4.84
N ALA A 553 -4.84 18.90 4.93
CA ALA A 553 -4.47 19.73 3.79
C ALA A 553 -3.08 19.38 3.26
N GLY A 554 -2.10 19.11 4.14
CA GLY A 554 -0.77 18.66 3.78
C GLY A 554 -0.77 17.31 3.05
N TYR A 555 -1.59 16.35 3.50
CA TYR A 555 -1.80 15.08 2.79
C TYR A 555 -2.36 15.31 1.38
N VAL A 556 -3.37 16.16 1.23
CA VAL A 556 -3.96 16.51 -0.07
C VAL A 556 -2.96 17.25 -0.97
N TRP A 557 -2.20 18.19 -0.42
CA TRP A 557 -1.16 18.92 -1.14
C TRP A 557 -0.08 17.98 -1.69
N ALA A 558 0.38 17.05 -0.85
CA ALA A 558 1.33 16.02 -1.28
C ALA A 558 0.73 15.06 -2.33
N SER A 559 -0.57 14.77 -2.29
CA SER A 559 -1.23 13.99 -3.34
C SER A 559 -1.30 14.74 -4.67
N LEU A 560 -1.50 16.07 -4.65
CA LEU A 560 -1.46 16.90 -5.86
C LEU A 560 -0.05 16.98 -6.46
N ALA A 561 0.97 16.78 -5.64
CA ALA A 561 2.38 16.67 -6.03
C ALA A 561 2.81 15.23 -6.42
N SER A 562 1.89 14.26 -6.39
CA SER A 562 2.27 12.86 -6.59
C SER A 562 2.84 12.60 -8.00
N PRO A 563 3.92 11.81 -8.13
CA PRO A 563 4.36 11.28 -9.42
C PRO A 563 3.28 10.48 -10.16
N ASP A 564 2.36 9.81 -9.45
CA ASP A 564 1.26 9.06 -10.08
C ASP A 564 0.12 10.00 -10.46
N THR A 565 -0.12 10.11 -11.76
CA THR A 565 -1.21 10.93 -12.32
C THR A 565 -2.59 10.52 -11.82
N ALA A 566 -2.81 9.24 -11.52
CA ALA A 566 -4.08 8.76 -10.97
C ALA A 566 -4.32 9.29 -9.54
N GLU A 567 -3.27 9.47 -8.74
CA GLU A 567 -3.37 10.07 -7.41
C GLU A 567 -3.66 11.57 -7.50
N ARG A 568 -3.00 12.28 -8.43
CA ARG A 568 -3.27 13.72 -8.66
C ARG A 568 -4.71 13.97 -9.08
N TRP A 569 -5.28 13.14 -9.95
CA TRP A 569 -6.72 13.20 -10.29
C TRP A 569 -7.62 12.98 -9.08
N GLN A 570 -7.32 11.98 -8.25
CA GLN A 570 -8.09 11.71 -7.03
C GLN A 570 -8.05 12.89 -6.05
N ALA A 571 -6.86 13.47 -5.85
CA ALA A 571 -6.68 14.66 -5.01
C ALA A 571 -7.45 15.87 -5.57
N ALA A 572 -7.43 16.08 -6.89
CA ALA A 572 -8.21 17.13 -7.54
C ALA A 572 -9.72 16.94 -7.31
N HIS A 573 -10.23 15.70 -7.37
CA HIS A 573 -11.61 15.38 -7.02
C HIS A 573 -11.94 15.69 -5.54
N VAL A 574 -11.02 15.40 -4.63
CA VAL A 574 -11.16 15.74 -3.21
C VAL A 574 -11.22 17.26 -3.02
N VAL A 575 -10.36 18.03 -3.69
CA VAL A 575 -10.41 19.51 -3.64
C VAL A 575 -11.78 20.02 -4.11
N CYS A 576 -12.32 19.50 -5.22
CA CYS A 576 -13.67 19.87 -5.67
C CYS A 576 -14.75 19.56 -4.62
N LEU A 577 -14.67 18.41 -3.93
CA LEU A 577 -15.61 18.04 -2.87
C LEU A 577 -15.44 18.92 -1.62
N LEU A 578 -14.21 19.27 -1.24
CA LEU A 578 -13.93 20.21 -0.15
C LEU A 578 -14.50 21.60 -0.44
N CYS A 579 -14.38 22.07 -1.69
CA CYS A 579 -15.03 23.31 -2.13
C CYS A 579 -16.56 23.21 -2.07
N ALA A 580 -17.13 22.10 -2.56
CA ALA A 580 -18.59 21.87 -2.56
C ALA A 580 -19.18 21.77 -1.15
N PHE A 581 -18.40 21.25 -0.19
CA PHE A 581 -18.80 21.11 1.20
C PHE A 581 -18.35 22.28 2.08
N GLU A 582 -17.75 23.32 1.48
CA GLU A 582 -17.27 24.54 2.14
C GLU A 582 -16.34 24.28 3.34
N ARG A 583 -15.42 23.30 3.22
CA ARG A 583 -14.51 22.90 4.32
C ARG A 583 -13.32 23.84 4.48
N GLN A 584 -13.59 25.04 4.99
CA GLN A 584 -12.61 26.12 5.14
C GLN A 584 -11.42 25.75 6.05
N GLU A 585 -11.62 24.88 7.03
CA GLU A 585 -10.55 24.40 7.91
C GLU A 585 -9.49 23.55 7.18
N ILE A 586 -9.78 23.09 5.95
CA ILE A 586 -8.83 22.40 5.07
C ILE A 586 -8.41 23.28 3.89
N LEU A 587 -9.34 24.06 3.32
CA LEU A 587 -9.05 24.94 2.18
C LEU A 587 -8.06 26.06 2.53
N SER A 588 -8.15 26.65 3.73
CA SER A 588 -7.24 27.74 4.15
C SER A 588 -5.79 27.26 4.31
N PRO A 589 -5.52 26.13 4.99
CA PRO A 589 -4.17 25.56 5.01
C PRO A 589 -3.68 25.12 3.62
N LEU A 590 -4.57 24.62 2.74
CA LEU A 590 -4.19 24.25 1.37
C LEU A 590 -3.71 25.46 0.56
N LEU A 591 -4.36 26.63 0.72
CA LEU A 591 -3.87 27.90 0.17
C LEU A 591 -2.47 28.25 0.69
N SER A 592 -2.25 28.06 1.99
CA SER A 592 -0.96 28.39 2.64
C SER A 592 0.19 27.58 2.02
N PHE A 593 -0.02 26.29 1.74
CA PHE A 593 0.93 25.48 0.96
C PHE A 593 1.12 25.99 -0.47
N ALA A 594 0.04 26.35 -1.15
CA ALA A 594 0.11 26.85 -2.52
C ALA A 594 0.91 28.17 -2.67
N VAL A 595 0.94 29.00 -1.61
CA VAL A 595 1.69 30.27 -1.57
C VAL A 595 3.09 30.15 -0.94
N GLY A 596 3.55 28.93 -0.63
CA GLY A 596 4.95 28.66 -0.26
C GLY A 596 5.19 28.22 1.19
N GLN A 597 4.16 27.78 1.92
CA GLN A 597 4.38 27.09 3.19
C GLN A 597 5.12 25.77 2.97
N ASP A 598 6.08 25.47 3.85
CA ASP A 598 6.92 24.27 3.78
C ASP A 598 6.10 22.96 3.90
N PRO A 599 6.12 22.08 2.87
CA PRO A 599 5.41 20.80 2.89
C PRO A 599 6.26 19.64 3.44
N SER A 600 7.47 19.89 3.94
CA SER A 600 8.43 18.85 4.38
C SER A 600 7.85 17.74 5.26
N PRO A 601 6.90 18.00 6.19
CA PRO A 601 6.32 16.92 7.01
C PRO A 601 5.50 15.90 6.20
N PHE A 602 5.11 16.17 4.95
CA PHE A 602 4.13 15.37 4.19
C PHE A 602 4.69 14.57 3.02
N HIS A 603 5.99 14.64 2.75
CA HIS A 603 6.65 13.82 1.74
C HIS A 603 7.93 13.18 2.30
N GLY A 604 8.43 12.14 1.64
CA GLY A 604 9.65 11.47 2.09
C GLY A 604 10.84 12.42 2.08
N SER A 605 11.62 12.48 3.17
CA SER A 605 12.74 13.43 3.30
C SER A 605 13.82 13.25 2.22
N GLY A 606 13.97 12.02 1.72
CA GLY A 606 14.90 11.66 0.64
C GLY A 606 14.29 11.64 -0.75
N LEU A 607 13.08 12.16 -0.95
CA LEU A 607 12.36 12.14 -2.22
C LEU A 607 12.07 13.58 -2.70
N PRO A 608 12.31 13.91 -3.99
CA PRO A 608 11.96 15.21 -4.54
C PRO A 608 10.45 15.47 -4.51
N PHE A 609 10.06 16.69 -4.14
CA PHE A 609 8.67 17.16 -4.12
C PHE A 609 8.31 17.91 -5.42
N TYR A 610 7.24 17.51 -6.10
CA TYR A 610 6.84 18.10 -7.40
C TYR A 610 5.92 19.31 -7.22
N GLU A 611 6.48 20.41 -6.72
CA GLU A 611 5.72 21.62 -6.36
C GLU A 611 4.94 22.23 -7.54
N LEU A 612 5.54 22.30 -8.73
CA LEU A 612 4.87 22.87 -9.91
C LEU A 612 3.70 22.01 -10.37
N SER A 613 3.77 20.69 -10.18
CA SER A 613 2.63 19.80 -10.37
C SER A 613 1.55 20.10 -9.33
N ALA A 614 1.90 20.21 -8.04
CA ALA A 614 0.92 20.52 -7.00
C ALA A 614 0.13 21.81 -7.29
N LYS A 615 0.83 22.89 -7.69
CA LYS A 615 0.22 24.17 -8.10
C LYS A 615 -0.68 24.03 -9.33
N LEU A 616 -0.20 23.35 -10.38
CA LEU A 616 -0.97 23.15 -11.60
C LEU A 616 -2.25 22.36 -11.35
N TRP A 617 -2.16 21.27 -10.59
CA TRP A 617 -3.28 20.39 -10.30
C TRP A 617 -4.28 21.01 -9.33
N LEU A 618 -3.83 21.87 -8.41
CA LEU A 618 -4.72 22.71 -7.60
C LEU A 618 -5.54 23.66 -8.48
N LEU A 619 -4.92 24.37 -9.43
CA LEU A 619 -5.64 25.25 -10.37
C LEU A 619 -6.64 24.47 -11.23
N ILE A 620 -6.28 23.27 -11.71
CA ILE A 620 -7.21 22.40 -12.46
C ILE A 620 -8.44 22.05 -11.61
N ALA A 621 -8.26 21.74 -10.33
CA ALA A 621 -9.34 21.44 -9.40
C ALA A 621 -10.22 22.67 -9.12
N LEU A 622 -9.61 23.84 -8.88
CA LEU A 622 -10.31 25.09 -8.63
C LEU A 622 -11.14 25.53 -9.83
N ARG A 623 -10.61 25.42 -11.05
CA ARG A 623 -11.38 25.73 -12.28
C ARG A 623 -12.62 24.86 -12.40
N ARG A 624 -12.51 23.55 -12.14
CA ARG A 624 -13.70 22.68 -12.11
C ARG A 624 -14.66 23.07 -10.98
N ALA A 625 -14.17 23.41 -9.79
CA ALA A 625 -15.02 23.85 -8.70
C ALA A 625 -15.83 25.11 -9.07
N VAL A 626 -15.23 26.09 -9.77
CA VAL A 626 -15.97 27.24 -10.32
C VAL A 626 -17.03 26.78 -11.31
N LYS A 627 -16.70 25.91 -12.27
CA LYS A 627 -17.69 25.35 -13.23
C LYS A 627 -18.86 24.62 -12.57
N LEU A 628 -18.65 24.06 -11.39
CA LEU A 628 -19.68 23.42 -10.58
C LEU A 628 -20.42 24.39 -9.64
N VAL A 629 -20.26 25.70 -9.84
CA VAL A 629 -20.95 26.79 -9.11
C VAL A 629 -20.49 26.89 -7.65
N HIS A 630 -19.26 26.52 -7.34
CA HIS A 630 -18.65 26.65 -6.00
C HIS A 630 -17.73 27.87 -5.89
N ALA A 631 -18.11 28.98 -6.54
CA ALA A 631 -17.31 30.18 -6.71
C ALA A 631 -16.82 30.78 -5.36
N ASN A 632 -17.66 30.79 -4.33
CA ASN A 632 -17.30 31.32 -3.00
C ASN A 632 -16.11 30.59 -2.36
N SER A 633 -16.05 29.26 -2.49
CA SER A 633 -14.93 28.47 -1.98
C SER A 633 -13.65 28.72 -2.79
N VAL A 634 -13.78 28.99 -4.09
CA VAL A 634 -12.65 29.28 -4.98
C VAL A 634 -12.12 30.70 -4.76
N LEU A 635 -12.98 31.66 -4.43
CA LEU A 635 -12.60 33.04 -4.12
C LEU A 635 -11.59 33.12 -2.98
N HIS A 636 -11.61 32.15 -2.05
CA HIS A 636 -10.60 32.03 -1.01
C HIS A 636 -9.17 31.92 -1.56
N PHE A 637 -9.00 31.39 -2.77
CA PHE A 637 -7.71 31.22 -3.44
C PHE A 637 -7.35 32.38 -4.39
N GLU A 638 -8.08 33.50 -4.36
CA GLU A 638 -7.92 34.60 -5.32
C GLU A 638 -6.46 35.09 -5.41
N GLU A 639 -5.78 35.28 -4.27
CA GLU A 639 -4.38 35.71 -4.26
C GLU A 639 -3.47 34.74 -5.03
N PHE A 640 -3.61 33.44 -4.77
CA PHE A 640 -2.85 32.39 -5.47
C PHE A 640 -3.16 32.38 -6.97
N ILE A 641 -4.44 32.49 -7.33
CA ILE A 641 -4.90 32.51 -8.73
C ILE A 641 -4.33 33.73 -9.47
N ARG A 642 -4.38 34.93 -8.85
CA ARG A 642 -3.82 36.16 -9.43
C ARG A 642 -2.31 36.06 -9.63
N ARG A 643 -1.58 35.50 -8.66
CA ARG A 643 -0.13 35.21 -8.79
C ARG A 643 0.15 34.26 -9.95
N ALA A 644 -0.65 33.21 -10.09
CA ALA A 644 -0.49 32.21 -11.16
C ALA A 644 -0.67 32.78 -12.57
N CYS A 645 -1.34 33.93 -12.73
CA CYS A 645 -1.47 34.63 -14.02
C CYS A 645 -0.91 36.05 -14.00
N ALA A 646 0.06 36.33 -13.12
CA ALA A 646 0.73 37.63 -13.06
C ALA A 646 1.57 37.88 -14.33
N PRO A 647 1.85 39.15 -14.71
CA PRO A 647 2.62 39.47 -15.91
C PRO A 647 4.03 38.83 -15.98
N MET A 648 4.63 38.51 -14.83
CA MET A 648 5.95 37.87 -14.76
C MET A 648 5.90 36.35 -14.78
N GLU A 649 4.72 35.74 -14.67
CA GLU A 649 4.56 34.28 -14.70
C GLU A 649 4.76 33.76 -16.12
N ARG A 650 5.76 32.88 -16.28
CA ARG A 650 6.18 32.32 -17.56
C ARG A 650 5.63 30.92 -17.80
N HIS A 651 5.18 30.22 -16.76
CA HIS A 651 4.66 28.88 -16.91
C HIS A 651 3.29 28.90 -17.63
N LEU A 652 3.32 28.53 -18.91
CA LEU A 652 2.18 28.64 -19.84
C LEU A 652 0.85 28.10 -19.28
N MET A 653 0.87 26.90 -18.69
CA MET A 653 -0.36 26.28 -18.17
C MET A 653 -0.87 26.90 -16.86
N LEU A 654 0.01 27.41 -16.00
CA LEU A 654 -0.40 28.04 -14.74
C LEU A 654 -1.15 29.35 -15.04
N ARG A 655 -0.54 30.19 -15.90
CA ARG A 655 -1.12 31.47 -16.29
C ARG A 655 -2.42 31.31 -17.06
N GLU A 656 -2.49 30.33 -17.95
CA GLU A 656 -3.72 30.03 -18.69
C GLU A 656 -4.89 29.65 -17.78
N ILE A 657 -4.68 28.70 -16.87
CA ILE A 657 -5.75 28.21 -16.01
C ILE A 657 -6.12 29.28 -14.98
N GLY A 658 -5.14 30.01 -14.43
CA GLY A 658 -5.38 31.13 -13.53
C GLY A 658 -6.26 32.21 -14.16
N ALA A 659 -5.95 32.63 -15.38
CA ALA A 659 -6.76 33.60 -16.11
C ALA A 659 -8.18 33.08 -16.39
N LYS A 660 -8.31 31.83 -16.83
CA LYS A 660 -9.63 31.21 -17.07
C LYS A 660 -10.48 31.18 -15.80
N ILE A 661 -9.90 30.93 -14.63
CA ILE A 661 -10.63 30.99 -13.36
C ILE A 661 -11.15 32.39 -13.07
N LEU A 662 -10.30 33.43 -13.19
CA LEU A 662 -10.72 34.82 -12.93
C LEU A 662 -11.81 35.28 -13.90
N LEU A 663 -11.67 34.98 -15.19
CA LEU A 663 -12.69 35.29 -16.21
C LEU A 663 -14.01 34.56 -15.92
N GLU A 664 -13.94 33.31 -15.45
CA GLU A 664 -15.13 32.56 -15.06
C GLU A 664 -15.81 33.17 -13.82
N LEU A 665 -15.04 33.60 -12.81
CA LEU A 665 -15.57 34.27 -11.62
C LEU A 665 -16.19 35.63 -11.94
N GLU A 666 -15.59 36.40 -12.86
CA GLU A 666 -16.14 37.66 -13.37
C GLU A 666 -17.46 37.42 -14.12
N SER A 667 -17.51 36.41 -15.00
CA SER A 667 -18.74 36.06 -15.74
C SER A 667 -19.90 35.65 -14.82
N MET A 668 -19.57 35.14 -13.63
CA MET A 668 -20.53 34.81 -12.56
C MET A 668 -20.84 36.00 -11.63
N GLN A 669 -20.27 37.18 -11.90
CA GLN A 669 -20.40 38.39 -11.07
C GLN A 669 -19.92 38.20 -9.62
N THR A 670 -18.96 37.29 -9.40
CA THR A 670 -18.37 37.02 -8.07
C THR A 670 -17.22 37.97 -7.77
N ILE A 671 -16.50 38.41 -8.80
CA ILE A 671 -15.44 39.43 -8.73
C ILE A 671 -15.69 40.50 -9.79
N GLU A 672 -15.06 41.66 -9.61
CA GLU A 672 -15.00 42.73 -10.60
C GLU A 672 -13.57 42.87 -11.09
N LEU A 673 -13.37 42.80 -12.42
CA LEU A 673 -12.07 43.00 -13.05
C LEU A 673 -12.05 44.39 -13.72
N ALA A 674 -10.94 45.12 -13.57
CA ALA A 674 -10.74 46.36 -14.31
C ALA A 674 -10.63 46.06 -15.80
N GLY A 675 -11.10 46.96 -16.68
CA GLY A 675 -11.09 46.73 -18.14
C GLY A 675 -9.71 46.36 -18.70
N GLU A 676 -8.65 47.01 -18.22
CA GLU A 676 -7.27 46.68 -18.60
C GLU A 676 -6.84 45.27 -18.15
N GLU A 677 -7.27 44.85 -16.95
CA GLU A 677 -6.99 43.50 -16.45
C GLU A 677 -7.79 42.45 -17.24
N LEU A 678 -9.05 42.74 -17.55
CA LEU A 678 -9.90 41.89 -18.38
C LEU A 678 -9.29 41.65 -19.77
N ASP A 679 -8.92 42.72 -20.48
CA ASP A 679 -8.29 42.64 -21.80
C ASP A 679 -6.99 41.83 -21.75
N ARG A 680 -6.17 42.04 -20.71
CA ARG A 680 -4.93 41.29 -20.49
C ARG A 680 -5.18 39.79 -20.29
N LEU A 681 -6.17 39.43 -19.46
CA LEU A 681 -6.50 38.04 -19.16
C LEU A 681 -7.12 37.33 -20.36
N GLN A 682 -7.94 38.02 -21.16
CA GLN A 682 -8.48 37.49 -22.42
C GLN A 682 -7.39 37.28 -23.47
N ALA A 683 -6.37 38.15 -23.50
CA ALA A 683 -5.22 38.04 -24.40
C ALA A 683 -4.07 37.17 -23.84
N ILE A 684 -4.30 36.40 -22.77
CA ILE A 684 -3.25 35.56 -22.20
C ILE A 684 -2.87 34.43 -23.17
N ASN A 685 -1.57 34.09 -23.24
CA ASN A 685 -1.01 33.15 -24.22
C ASN A 685 -1.25 33.51 -25.70
N VAL A 686 -1.69 34.74 -25.99
CA VAL A 686 -1.78 35.25 -27.37
C VAL A 686 -0.51 36.04 -27.68
N SER A 687 0.23 35.61 -28.72
CA SER A 687 1.45 36.30 -29.17
C SER A 687 1.13 37.74 -29.60
N LYS A 688 1.86 38.71 -29.05
CA LYS A 688 1.80 40.13 -29.46
C LYS A 688 2.67 40.42 -30.70
N ARG A 689 3.43 39.45 -31.18
CA ARG A 689 4.30 39.56 -32.36
C ARG A 689 3.53 39.21 -33.63
N GLU A 690 3.92 39.81 -34.75
CA GLU A 690 3.38 39.46 -36.08
C GLU A 690 3.62 37.99 -36.40
N VAL A 691 2.63 37.36 -37.03
CA VAL A 691 2.66 35.95 -37.41
C VAL A 691 3.24 35.80 -38.81
N VAL A 692 4.23 34.91 -38.95
CA VAL A 692 4.87 34.62 -40.24
C VAL A 692 4.21 33.40 -40.89
N MET A 693 3.47 33.63 -41.96
CA MET A 693 2.86 32.54 -42.74
C MET A 693 3.94 31.78 -43.51
N SER A 694 4.17 30.52 -43.15
CA SER A 694 5.21 29.67 -43.77
C SER A 694 4.97 28.18 -43.54
N ASN A 695 5.23 27.39 -44.58
CA ASN A 695 5.16 25.92 -44.48
C ASN A 695 6.33 25.40 -43.65
N THR A 696 6.16 24.26 -42.97
CA THR A 696 7.17 23.73 -42.04
C THR A 696 8.55 23.53 -42.68
N TYR A 697 8.60 23.09 -43.95
CA TYR A 697 9.85 22.90 -44.71
C TYR A 697 10.53 24.21 -45.15
N GLN A 698 9.85 25.35 -45.04
CA GLN A 698 10.38 26.68 -45.37
C GLN A 698 10.97 27.40 -44.15
N ARG A 699 10.80 26.85 -42.94
CA ARG A 699 11.27 27.45 -41.69
C ARG A 699 12.76 27.17 -41.53
N ASN A 700 13.58 28.22 -41.56
CA ASN A 700 15.00 28.11 -41.23
C ASN A 700 15.14 27.96 -39.71
N LEU A 701 15.32 26.74 -39.23
CA LEU A 701 15.41 26.45 -37.81
C LEU A 701 16.71 27.01 -37.24
N ALA A 702 16.61 27.98 -36.32
CA ALA A 702 17.75 28.42 -35.54
C ALA A 702 18.20 27.32 -34.57
N VAL A 703 19.50 27.03 -34.57
CA VAL A 703 20.16 26.02 -33.72
C VAL A 703 21.18 26.77 -32.86
N PRO A 704 21.34 26.45 -31.57
CA PRO A 704 22.25 27.17 -30.68
C PRO A 704 23.71 27.10 -31.16
N THR A 705 24.49 28.13 -30.84
CA THR A 705 25.96 28.05 -30.84
C THR A 705 26.43 27.11 -29.72
N PRO A 706 27.40 26.20 -29.98
CA PRO A 706 27.84 25.22 -29.00
C PRO A 706 28.45 25.86 -27.73
N ARG A 707 28.08 25.35 -26.55
CA ARG A 707 28.77 25.64 -25.27
C ARG A 707 29.89 24.62 -25.01
N PRO A 708 30.93 24.98 -24.23
CA PRO A 708 32.09 24.12 -24.03
C PRO A 708 31.75 22.84 -23.26
N SER A 709 32.41 21.76 -23.66
CA SER A 709 32.34 20.42 -23.09
C SER A 709 33.21 20.30 -21.83
N SER A 710 32.61 20.40 -20.65
CA SER A 710 33.15 19.74 -19.46
C SER A 710 32.21 18.57 -19.12
N ASP A 711 32.77 17.39 -18.83
CA ASP A 711 31.98 16.18 -18.54
C ASP A 711 31.23 16.27 -17.20
N GLU A 712 31.56 17.24 -16.35
CA GLU A 712 30.93 17.49 -15.06
C GLU A 712 29.59 18.27 -15.16
N GLU A 713 29.18 18.74 -16.34
CA GLU A 713 28.03 19.65 -16.54
C GLU A 713 26.81 19.03 -17.26
N LYS A 714 26.81 17.73 -17.59
CA LYS A 714 25.80 17.14 -18.48
C LYS A 714 24.52 16.70 -17.75
N TYR A 715 23.46 17.51 -17.85
CA TYR A 715 22.08 17.10 -17.57
C TYR A 715 21.47 16.51 -18.85
N TYR A 716 20.88 15.32 -18.78
CA TYR A 716 20.23 14.68 -19.92
C TYR A 716 18.72 14.66 -19.74
N PHE A 717 18.00 15.22 -20.71
CA PHE A 717 16.56 15.03 -20.83
C PHE A 717 16.24 13.59 -21.30
N GLY A 718 15.01 13.13 -21.06
CA GLY A 718 14.58 11.81 -21.53
C GLY A 718 14.73 11.66 -23.05
N TYR A 719 15.06 10.45 -23.51
CA TYR A 719 15.39 10.17 -24.92
C TYR A 719 14.36 10.70 -25.93
N ASP A 720 13.07 10.57 -25.60
CA ASP A 720 11.97 11.00 -26.47
C ASP A 720 11.59 12.49 -26.32
N ILE A 721 12.13 13.20 -25.32
CA ILE A 721 11.76 14.59 -25.01
C ILE A 721 12.22 15.53 -26.12
N SER A 722 13.51 15.48 -26.50
CA SER A 722 14.06 16.40 -27.49
C SER A 722 13.33 16.29 -28.84
N ARG A 723 13.09 15.05 -29.31
CA ARG A 723 12.46 14.78 -30.61
C ARG A 723 10.94 15.01 -30.63
N TYR A 724 10.20 14.57 -29.63
CA TYR A 724 8.73 14.57 -29.70
C TYR A 724 8.08 15.71 -28.93
N TRP A 725 8.76 16.31 -27.97
CA TRP A 725 8.24 17.41 -27.15
C TRP A 725 8.89 18.74 -27.54
N PHE A 726 10.22 18.85 -27.43
CA PHE A 726 10.91 20.11 -27.73
C PHE A 726 10.84 20.50 -29.20
N GLU A 727 10.98 19.55 -30.13
CA GLU A 727 10.82 19.82 -31.55
C GLU A 727 9.42 20.36 -31.88
N SER A 728 8.37 19.84 -31.21
CA SER A 728 6.99 20.29 -31.44
C SER A 728 6.80 21.76 -31.08
N LEU A 729 7.39 22.20 -29.96
CA LEU A 729 7.38 23.61 -29.54
C LEU A 729 8.28 24.46 -30.45
N GLY A 730 9.48 23.99 -30.74
CA GLY A 730 10.47 24.72 -31.55
C GLY A 730 9.96 25.04 -32.95
N ARG A 731 9.21 24.13 -33.58
CA ARG A 731 8.61 24.35 -34.91
C ARG A 731 7.69 25.56 -34.99
N ILE A 732 7.00 25.94 -33.90
CA ILE A 732 6.11 27.10 -33.85
C ILE A 732 6.92 28.41 -33.90
N PHE A 733 8.15 28.41 -33.40
CA PHE A 733 9.01 29.60 -33.28
C PHE A 733 10.25 29.55 -34.18
N ALA A 734 10.27 28.65 -35.17
CA ALA A 734 11.41 28.38 -36.05
C ALA A 734 12.73 28.09 -35.31
N PHE A 735 12.65 27.32 -34.22
CA PHE A 735 13.79 26.81 -33.47
C PHE A 735 13.96 25.30 -33.65
N GLY A 736 15.21 24.85 -33.73
CA GLY A 736 15.54 23.43 -33.65
C GLY A 736 15.36 22.89 -32.22
N PRO A 737 15.20 21.56 -32.04
CA PRO A 737 14.99 20.95 -30.72
C PRO A 737 16.13 21.27 -29.74
N ALA A 738 17.37 21.37 -30.22
CA ALA A 738 18.54 21.73 -29.41
C ALA A 738 18.47 23.14 -28.79
N GLU A 739 17.83 24.11 -29.45
CA GLU A 739 17.66 25.46 -28.91
C GLU A 739 16.68 25.45 -27.74
N ILE A 740 15.55 24.75 -27.90
CA ILE A 740 14.54 24.58 -26.85
C ILE A 740 15.16 23.84 -25.66
N GLU A 741 15.94 22.80 -25.93
CA GLU A 741 16.66 22.04 -24.91
C GLU A 741 17.64 22.92 -24.12
N SER A 742 18.40 23.79 -24.79
CA SER A 742 19.31 24.75 -24.15
C SER A 742 18.58 25.74 -23.22
N ARG A 743 17.43 26.25 -23.66
CA ARG A 743 16.58 27.14 -22.85
C ARG A 743 15.95 26.42 -21.67
N ALA A 744 15.43 25.21 -21.89
CA ALA A 744 14.89 24.36 -20.85
C ALA A 744 15.96 24.06 -19.78
N LEU A 745 17.17 23.72 -20.20
CA LEU A 745 18.30 23.47 -19.29
C LEU A 745 18.65 24.71 -18.47
N LYS A 746 18.59 25.90 -19.06
CA LYS A 746 18.80 27.15 -18.33
C LYS A 746 17.76 27.31 -17.21
N ILE A 747 16.48 27.05 -17.47
CA ILE A 747 15.42 27.10 -16.45
C ILE A 747 15.65 26.05 -15.36
N VAL A 748 16.01 24.82 -15.72
CA VAL A 748 16.30 23.74 -14.76
C VAL A 748 17.45 24.13 -13.81
N ARG A 749 18.46 24.85 -14.30
CA ARG A 749 19.58 25.32 -13.47
C ARG A 749 19.24 26.56 -12.65
N ASP A 750 18.77 27.60 -13.33
CA ASP A 750 18.62 28.93 -12.74
C ASP A 750 17.38 29.02 -11.83
N GLU A 751 16.31 28.28 -12.14
CA GLU A 751 15.04 28.35 -11.41
C GLU A 751 14.77 27.11 -10.56
N PHE A 752 15.10 25.90 -11.04
CA PHE A 752 14.91 24.69 -10.23
C PHE A 752 16.13 24.36 -9.35
N GLY A 753 17.28 25.01 -9.58
CA GLY A 753 18.50 24.79 -8.79
C GLY A 753 19.16 23.43 -9.03
N VAL A 754 18.93 22.80 -10.19
CA VAL A 754 19.42 21.45 -10.49
C VAL A 754 20.66 21.51 -11.38
N PHE A 755 21.80 21.05 -10.83
CA PHE A 755 23.12 21.15 -11.48
C PHE A 755 23.78 19.79 -11.79
N GLY A 756 23.08 18.65 -11.62
CA GLY A 756 23.61 17.28 -11.81
C GLY A 756 22.89 16.43 -12.87
N GLN A 757 23.08 15.10 -12.85
CA GLN A 757 22.43 14.19 -13.80
C GLN A 757 20.91 14.12 -13.57
N GLY A 758 20.13 14.62 -14.52
CA GLY A 758 18.74 14.19 -14.70
C GLY A 758 18.65 12.74 -15.19
N GLY A 759 17.45 12.15 -15.16
CA GLY A 759 17.21 10.78 -15.60
C GLY A 759 17.23 9.75 -14.47
N TRP A 760 17.47 8.48 -14.81
CA TRP A 760 17.37 7.34 -13.90
C TRP A 760 18.26 7.45 -12.65
N SER A 761 19.46 8.01 -12.79
CA SER A 761 20.41 8.19 -11.68
C SER A 761 20.02 9.33 -10.72
N GLY A 762 19.32 10.36 -11.22
CA GLY A 762 18.97 11.57 -10.47
C GLY A 762 17.69 11.47 -9.64
N ASP A 763 16.82 10.49 -9.91
CA ASP A 763 15.61 10.26 -9.12
C ASP A 763 15.82 9.13 -8.09
N PRO A 764 15.83 9.43 -6.78
CA PRO A 764 15.97 8.41 -5.74
C PRO A 764 14.91 7.30 -5.81
N ARG A 765 13.74 7.56 -6.43
CA ARG A 765 12.65 6.57 -6.57
C ARG A 765 13.05 5.38 -7.44
N HIS A 766 13.95 5.55 -8.41
CA HIS A 766 14.47 4.46 -9.22
C HIS A 766 15.34 3.49 -8.41
N HIS A 767 16.31 4.01 -7.66
CA HIS A 767 17.22 3.19 -6.84
C HIS A 767 16.49 2.50 -5.70
N ARG A 768 15.46 3.15 -5.15
CA ARG A 768 14.58 2.62 -4.10
C ARG A 768 13.48 1.69 -4.64
N ARG A 769 13.42 1.46 -5.96
CA ARG A 769 12.42 0.59 -6.63
C ARG A 769 10.97 0.95 -6.31
N LEU A 770 10.69 2.24 -6.18
CA LEU A 770 9.34 2.75 -5.88
C LEU A 770 8.43 2.80 -7.12
N TYR A 771 9.02 2.71 -8.31
CA TYR A 771 8.27 2.59 -9.56
C TYR A 771 8.01 1.12 -9.89
N GLY A 772 6.76 0.81 -10.27
CA GLY A 772 6.44 -0.50 -10.82
C GLY A 772 6.98 -0.69 -12.23
N ASP A 773 6.95 -1.95 -12.68
CA ASP A 773 7.44 -2.32 -14.01
C ASP A 773 6.76 -1.50 -15.13
N ARG A 774 7.59 -0.77 -15.89
CA ARG A 774 7.20 0.02 -17.07
C ARG A 774 6.26 1.20 -16.79
N GLU A 775 6.12 1.62 -15.55
CA GLU A 775 5.15 2.68 -15.20
C GLU A 775 5.58 4.08 -15.62
N THR A 776 6.90 4.32 -15.64
CA THR A 776 7.51 5.56 -16.13
C THR A 776 7.78 5.52 -17.65
N GLN A 777 7.49 4.41 -18.33
CA GLN A 777 7.72 4.30 -19.77
C GLN A 777 6.70 5.14 -20.54
N HIS A 778 7.21 5.89 -21.50
CA HIS A 778 6.43 6.67 -22.46
C HIS A 778 7.12 6.65 -23.82
N SER A 779 6.38 6.92 -24.90
CA SER A 779 7.01 7.02 -26.22
C SER A 779 6.29 7.99 -27.16
N HIS A 780 7.00 8.51 -28.16
CA HIS A 780 6.40 9.27 -29.28
C HIS A 780 5.50 10.44 -28.82
N GLY A 781 5.89 11.13 -27.75
CA GLY A 781 5.14 12.26 -27.22
C GLY A 781 3.93 11.90 -26.34
N SER A 782 3.80 10.64 -25.89
CA SER A 782 2.79 10.24 -24.90
C SER A 782 3.20 10.68 -23.48
N TYR A 783 2.21 11.02 -22.64
CA TYR A 783 2.46 11.19 -21.20
C TYR A 783 2.69 9.82 -20.53
N PRO A 784 3.65 9.70 -19.60
CA PRO A 784 3.79 8.50 -18.78
C PRO A 784 2.62 8.38 -17.78
N ARG A 785 2.41 7.17 -17.26
CA ARG A 785 1.43 6.96 -16.18
C ARG A 785 1.92 7.58 -14.89
N VAL A 786 3.19 7.33 -14.57
CA VAL A 786 3.91 7.85 -13.42
C VAL A 786 5.09 8.67 -13.92
N GLU A 787 5.21 9.91 -13.44
CA GLU A 787 6.24 10.85 -13.87
C GLU A 787 7.53 10.66 -13.06
N ASP A 788 8.62 10.32 -13.73
CA ASP A 788 9.95 10.41 -13.10
C ASP A 788 10.41 11.86 -13.02
N LEU A 789 11.47 12.10 -12.24
CA LEU A 789 12.00 13.45 -12.03
C LEU A 789 12.45 14.10 -13.35
N SER A 790 12.95 13.30 -14.29
CA SER A 790 13.36 13.76 -15.61
C SER A 790 12.19 14.31 -16.40
N PHE A 791 11.07 13.58 -16.45
CA PHE A 791 9.85 14.01 -17.11
C PHE A 791 9.27 15.27 -16.45
N TYR A 792 9.22 15.30 -15.11
CA TYR A 792 8.79 16.47 -14.35
C TYR A 792 9.58 17.74 -14.75
N HIS A 793 10.92 17.68 -14.69
CA HIS A 793 11.76 18.80 -15.12
C HIS A 793 11.55 19.15 -16.60
N SER A 794 11.49 18.15 -17.48
CA SER A 794 11.29 18.33 -18.93
C SER A 794 10.00 19.08 -19.23
N TYR A 795 8.89 18.61 -18.65
CA TYR A 795 7.57 19.16 -18.88
C TYR A 795 7.46 20.59 -18.36
N HIS A 796 7.82 20.83 -17.10
CA HIS A 796 7.65 22.15 -16.49
C HIS A 796 8.62 23.19 -17.07
N SER A 797 9.87 22.82 -17.36
CA SER A 797 10.80 23.73 -18.05
C SER A 797 10.31 24.08 -19.46
N MET A 798 9.77 23.11 -20.21
CA MET A 798 9.17 23.36 -21.54
C MET A 798 7.99 24.33 -21.46
N MET A 799 7.12 24.20 -20.46
CA MET A 799 5.98 25.11 -20.28
C MET A 799 6.41 26.54 -19.96
N MET A 800 7.54 26.71 -19.27
CA MET A 800 8.12 28.02 -18.99
C MET A 800 8.82 28.62 -20.23
N VAL A 801 9.56 27.81 -21.00
CA VAL A 801 10.11 28.23 -22.31
C VAL A 801 8.98 28.67 -23.23
N ALA A 802 7.89 27.90 -23.31
CA ALA A 802 6.77 28.21 -24.18
C ALA A 802 6.16 29.58 -23.86
N GLY A 803 5.94 29.89 -22.58
CA GLY A 803 5.44 31.21 -22.19
C GLY A 803 6.40 32.35 -22.53
N GLU A 804 7.70 32.16 -22.30
CA GLU A 804 8.74 33.14 -22.70
C GLU A 804 8.73 33.38 -24.22
N LEU A 805 8.65 32.33 -25.02
CA LEU A 805 8.68 32.42 -26.48
C LEU A 805 7.44 33.15 -27.04
N ILE A 806 6.25 32.87 -26.50
CA ILE A 806 5.01 33.56 -26.89
C ILE A 806 5.13 35.09 -26.70
N ASP A 807 5.80 35.52 -25.63
CA ASP A 807 5.91 36.93 -25.29
C ASP A 807 7.05 37.63 -26.06
N THR A 808 8.10 36.89 -26.44
CA THR A 808 9.35 37.48 -26.93
C THR A 808 9.64 37.26 -28.42
N VAL A 809 9.16 36.17 -29.02
CA VAL A 809 9.58 35.70 -30.37
C VAL A 809 8.41 35.72 -31.37
N GLN A 810 8.71 36.00 -32.64
CA GLN A 810 7.74 35.85 -33.73
C GLN A 810 7.40 34.38 -33.94
N ARG A 811 6.10 34.06 -34.03
CA ARG A 811 5.64 32.71 -34.34
C ARG A 811 5.40 32.52 -35.83
N HIS A 812 5.52 31.28 -36.26
CA HIS A 812 5.19 30.83 -37.60
C HIS A 812 3.84 30.11 -37.59
N GLN A 813 3.13 30.20 -38.71
CA GLN A 813 1.85 29.53 -38.92
C GLN A 813 1.81 28.94 -40.33
N HIS A 814 1.39 27.70 -40.47
CA HIS A 814 1.15 27.09 -41.78
C HIS A 814 -0.07 27.73 -42.48
N SER A 815 -0.01 27.95 -43.79
CA SER A 815 -1.09 28.60 -44.54
C SER A 815 -2.41 27.82 -44.54
N ASP A 816 -2.30 26.49 -44.57
CA ASP A 816 -3.44 25.60 -44.81
C ASP A 816 -3.94 24.84 -43.56
N TYR A 817 -3.34 25.07 -42.38
CA TYR A 817 -3.72 24.40 -41.13
C TYR A 817 -4.28 25.38 -40.09
N SER A 818 -5.00 24.82 -39.11
CA SER A 818 -5.44 25.50 -37.89
C SER A 818 -4.27 26.06 -37.09
N ASP A 819 -4.56 26.96 -36.15
CA ASP A 819 -3.53 27.65 -35.37
C ASP A 819 -2.63 26.64 -34.63
N GLU A 820 -1.37 26.54 -35.08
CA GLU A 820 -0.41 25.55 -34.58
C GLU A 820 -0.11 25.77 -33.09
N LEU A 821 -0.18 27.01 -32.61
CA LEU A 821 0.02 27.33 -31.20
C LEU A 821 -1.19 26.91 -30.37
N GLU A 822 -2.40 27.20 -30.84
CA GLU A 822 -3.64 26.80 -30.14
C GLU A 822 -3.76 25.27 -30.07
N GLU A 823 -3.45 24.56 -31.15
CA GLU A 823 -3.42 23.10 -31.18
C GLU A 823 -2.38 22.53 -30.20
N TRP A 824 -1.18 23.12 -30.15
CA TRP A 824 -0.13 22.70 -29.23
C TRP A 824 -0.55 22.90 -27.77
N ILE A 825 -1.12 24.06 -27.43
CA ILE A 825 -1.66 24.33 -26.09
C ILE A 825 -2.77 23.32 -25.75
N THR A 826 -3.69 23.09 -26.68
CA THR A 826 -4.82 22.16 -26.50
C THR A 826 -4.35 20.73 -26.26
N ARG A 827 -3.27 20.28 -26.92
CA ARG A 827 -2.66 18.96 -26.70
C ARG A 827 -2.21 18.76 -25.25
N HIS A 828 -1.79 19.83 -24.58
CA HIS A 828 -1.29 19.81 -23.20
C HIS A 828 -2.37 20.15 -22.16
N SER A 829 -3.58 20.52 -22.59
CA SER A 829 -4.73 20.70 -21.71
C SER A 829 -5.25 19.35 -21.20
N LEU A 830 -5.31 19.19 -19.87
CA LEU A 830 -5.83 17.99 -19.21
C LEU A 830 -7.36 18.00 -19.05
N THR A 831 -8.00 19.15 -19.28
CA THR A 831 -9.46 19.32 -19.17
C THR A 831 -10.11 19.47 -20.55
N ARG A 832 -11.42 19.23 -20.63
CA ARG A 832 -12.20 19.58 -21.82
C ARG A 832 -12.17 21.09 -22.04
N THR A 833 -12.53 21.52 -23.25
CA THR A 833 -12.59 22.94 -23.63
C THR A 833 -13.57 23.75 -22.77
N ASP A 834 -14.66 23.13 -22.32
CA ASP A 834 -15.63 23.71 -21.39
C ASP A 834 -15.18 23.76 -19.91
N GLY A 835 -13.95 23.31 -19.60
CA GLY A 835 -13.39 23.28 -18.25
C GLY A 835 -13.88 22.12 -17.37
N LEU A 836 -14.81 21.29 -17.87
CA LEU A 836 -15.26 20.08 -17.19
C LEU A 836 -14.31 18.91 -17.45
N TRP A 837 -14.44 17.85 -16.66
CA TRP A 837 -13.63 16.64 -16.78
C TRP A 837 -14.37 15.54 -17.53
N LEU A 838 -13.64 14.55 -18.05
CA LEU A 838 -14.26 13.39 -18.69
C LEU A 838 -15.20 12.64 -17.74
N ALA A 839 -14.87 12.61 -16.44
CA ALA A 839 -15.71 12.04 -15.39
C ALA A 839 -17.09 12.72 -15.29
N ASP A 840 -17.21 14.00 -15.67
CA ASP A 840 -18.49 14.73 -15.64
C ASP A 840 -19.45 14.28 -16.75
N ARG A 841 -18.96 13.61 -17.80
CA ARG A 841 -19.80 12.98 -18.82
C ARG A 841 -20.35 11.63 -18.39
N ALA A 842 -19.88 11.08 -17.27
CA ALA A 842 -20.41 9.83 -16.73
C ALA A 842 -21.78 10.07 -16.07
N THR A 843 -22.73 10.63 -16.82
CA THR A 843 -24.14 10.66 -16.42
C THR A 843 -24.80 9.33 -16.80
N GLN A 844 -25.44 8.73 -15.81
CA GLN A 844 -26.18 7.48 -15.92
C GLN A 844 -27.34 7.59 -16.90
N THR A 845 -27.44 6.64 -17.82
CA THR A 845 -28.74 6.01 -18.10
C THR A 845 -28.52 4.50 -18.10
N LEU A 846 -28.91 3.85 -17.00
CA LEU A 846 -29.41 2.47 -17.10
C LEU A 846 -30.83 2.57 -17.65
N SER A 847 -30.96 3.00 -18.90
CA SER A 847 -32.17 2.72 -19.66
C SER A 847 -32.25 1.21 -19.82
N LYS A 848 -33.41 0.63 -19.49
CA LYS A 848 -33.71 -0.80 -19.69
C LYS A 848 -33.24 -1.21 -21.08
N PHE A 849 -32.27 -2.12 -21.17
CA PHE A 849 -31.92 -2.74 -22.45
C PHE A 849 -33.10 -3.64 -22.90
N PRO A 850 -33.49 -3.57 -24.18
CA PRO A 850 -34.46 -4.40 -24.90
C PRO A 850 -34.77 -5.79 -24.38
N ASP A 851 -33.72 -6.52 -24.04
CA ASP A 851 -33.75 -7.95 -23.93
C ASP A 851 -33.04 -8.33 -22.63
N GLY A 852 -33.73 -9.07 -21.77
CA GLY A 852 -33.28 -9.51 -20.44
C GLY A 852 -32.09 -10.49 -20.46
N ASN A 853 -31.07 -10.19 -21.25
CA ASN A 853 -29.85 -10.95 -21.41
C ASN A 853 -28.66 -10.04 -21.11
N PRO A 854 -28.01 -10.15 -19.93
CA PRO A 854 -26.82 -9.37 -19.61
C PRO A 854 -25.64 -9.94 -20.39
N LYS A 855 -25.55 -9.63 -21.69
CA LYS A 855 -24.29 -9.81 -22.42
C LYS A 855 -23.32 -8.75 -21.91
N ARG A 856 -22.41 -9.21 -21.05
CA ARG A 856 -21.22 -8.50 -20.59
C ARG A 856 -20.52 -7.78 -21.75
N PRO A 857 -19.96 -6.58 -21.56
CA PRO A 857 -18.70 -6.27 -22.22
C PRO A 857 -17.68 -7.28 -21.68
N ALA A 858 -17.02 -8.02 -22.56
CA ALA A 858 -16.04 -9.03 -22.17
C ALA A 858 -14.91 -8.40 -21.35
N ILE A 859 -15.01 -8.50 -20.02
CA ILE A 859 -13.95 -8.14 -19.07
C ILE A 859 -13.43 -9.47 -18.53
N HIS A 860 -12.41 -9.98 -19.20
CA HIS A 860 -11.55 -11.03 -18.65
C HIS A 860 -10.48 -10.35 -17.79
N GLY A 861 -10.44 -10.70 -16.50
CA GLY A 861 -9.45 -10.24 -15.53
C GLY A 861 -10.10 -9.69 -14.26
N ALA A 862 -10.10 -10.48 -13.19
CA ALA A 862 -10.24 -9.93 -11.84
C ALA A 862 -8.92 -9.26 -11.47
N SER A 863 -8.98 -8.13 -10.75
CA SER A 863 -7.95 -7.07 -10.63
C SER A 863 -7.80 -6.22 -11.91
N ARG A 864 -8.02 -4.90 -11.78
CA ARG A 864 -8.10 -3.87 -12.85
C ARG A 864 -9.41 -3.85 -13.67
N TRP A 865 -10.40 -3.09 -13.17
CA TRP A 865 -11.44 -2.50 -14.02
C TRP A 865 -10.88 -1.22 -14.71
N PRO A 866 -11.40 -0.85 -15.89
CA PRO A 866 -10.63 -0.40 -17.05
C PRO A 866 -10.12 1.04 -16.89
N ARG A 867 -8.88 1.38 -17.26
CA ARG A 867 -8.48 1.76 -18.65
C ARG A 867 -9.44 2.71 -19.40
N ALA A 868 -10.30 3.45 -18.70
CA ALA A 868 -11.25 4.41 -19.29
C ALA A 868 -10.99 5.84 -18.81
N ILE A 869 -9.73 6.26 -18.70
CA ILE A 869 -9.29 7.67 -18.79
C ILE A 869 -7.92 7.70 -19.48
N TYR A 870 -7.76 7.01 -20.61
CA TYR A 870 -6.63 7.20 -21.53
C TYR A 870 -7.09 6.83 -22.93
N TRP A 871 -7.41 7.85 -23.74
CA TRP A 871 -7.34 7.75 -25.18
C TRP A 871 -6.36 8.81 -25.65
N THR A 872 -5.09 8.44 -25.75
CA THR A 872 -4.22 9.02 -26.77
C THR A 872 -4.62 8.41 -28.10
N GLN A 873 -4.95 9.25 -29.08
CA GLN A 873 -5.20 8.82 -30.45
C GLN A 873 -3.98 8.06 -31.00
N SER A 874 -4.11 6.76 -31.29
CA SER A 874 -3.64 6.13 -32.54
C SER A 874 -3.87 4.61 -32.54
N SER A 875 -4.04 4.09 -33.75
CA SER A 875 -4.00 2.68 -34.22
C SER A 875 -5.32 1.87 -34.26
N LEU A 876 -5.84 1.79 -35.49
CA LEU A 876 -6.62 0.68 -36.05
C LEU A 876 -5.65 -0.41 -36.59
N TRP A 877 -6.11 -1.67 -36.62
CA TRP A 877 -5.50 -2.89 -37.21
C TRP A 877 -4.39 -3.54 -36.35
N THR A 878 -4.36 -4.83 -35.96
CA THR A 878 -5.09 -6.06 -36.32
C THR A 878 -4.89 -7.10 -35.18
N LYS A 879 -5.87 -7.98 -34.93
CA LYS A 879 -5.79 -9.17 -34.04
C LYS A 879 -5.35 -10.41 -34.83
N ALA A 880 -4.63 -11.35 -34.20
CA ALA A 880 -4.93 -12.80 -34.22
C ALA A 880 -4.03 -13.62 -33.28
N SER A 881 -4.69 -14.54 -32.55
CA SER A 881 -4.24 -15.81 -31.90
C SER A 881 -3.04 -15.77 -30.93
N ALA A 882 -2.94 -16.55 -29.85
CA ALA A 882 -3.57 -17.82 -29.51
C ALA A 882 -3.66 -17.99 -27.99
N SER A 883 -4.74 -18.63 -27.54
CA SER A 883 -4.91 -19.19 -26.20
C SER A 883 -4.96 -20.71 -26.31
N GLY A 884 -4.07 -21.42 -25.61
CA GLY A 884 -4.17 -22.87 -25.44
C GLY A 884 -2.83 -23.57 -25.30
N ALA A 885 -2.35 -23.73 -24.07
CA ALA A 885 -1.50 -24.84 -23.58
C ALA A 885 -0.79 -24.42 -22.27
N VAL A 886 -1.44 -24.59 -21.11
CA VAL A 886 -0.81 -24.38 -19.79
C VAL A 886 -0.73 -25.69 -18.98
N GLY A 887 -1.11 -26.84 -19.56
CA GLY A 887 -1.17 -28.11 -18.80
C GLY A 887 -0.13 -29.18 -19.14
N ILE A 888 0.73 -29.00 -20.15
CA ILE A 888 1.55 -30.11 -20.70
C ILE A 888 3.06 -29.76 -20.81
N ILE A 889 3.47 -28.52 -20.50
CA ILE A 889 4.81 -28.04 -20.87
C ILE A 889 5.85 -28.22 -19.76
N GLN A 890 5.43 -28.47 -18.51
CA GLN A 890 6.35 -28.57 -17.37
C GLN A 890 7.20 -29.85 -17.37
N THR A 891 6.76 -30.91 -18.04
CA THR A 891 7.48 -32.21 -18.13
C THR A 891 8.38 -32.35 -19.35
N ALA A 892 8.34 -31.42 -20.31
CA ALA A 892 9.15 -31.46 -21.52
C ALA A 892 10.49 -30.69 -21.38
N THR A 893 10.50 -29.59 -20.61
CA THR A 893 11.68 -28.77 -20.33
C THR A 893 12.69 -29.46 -19.41
N GLU A 894 12.23 -30.26 -18.45
CA GLU A 894 13.12 -31.13 -17.66
C GLU A 894 13.82 -32.15 -18.56
N ARG A 895 13.14 -32.68 -19.60
CA ARG A 895 13.71 -33.72 -20.46
C ARG A 895 14.72 -33.22 -21.49
N SER A 896 14.61 -31.99 -22.03
CA SER A 896 15.54 -31.54 -23.09
C SER A 896 16.86 -30.96 -22.53
N VAL A 897 16.79 -30.21 -21.42
CA VAL A 897 18.00 -29.69 -20.75
C VAL A 897 18.69 -30.81 -19.96
N SER A 898 17.92 -31.71 -19.33
CA SER A 898 18.48 -32.93 -18.74
C SER A 898 19.02 -33.88 -19.82
N ALA A 899 18.43 -34.00 -21.01
CA ALA A 899 19.00 -34.87 -22.05
C ALA A 899 20.32 -34.37 -22.65
N SER A 900 20.56 -33.05 -22.68
CA SER A 900 21.84 -32.49 -23.15
C SER A 900 22.93 -32.52 -22.07
N LEU A 901 22.58 -32.35 -20.80
CA LEU A 901 23.51 -32.47 -19.65
C LEU A 901 23.73 -33.92 -19.19
N VAL A 902 22.80 -34.84 -19.45
CA VAL A 902 22.99 -36.30 -19.25
C VAL A 902 23.78 -36.89 -20.43
N ARG A 903 23.96 -36.14 -21.53
CA ARG A 903 24.90 -36.45 -22.62
C ARG A 903 26.32 -35.89 -22.42
N LEU A 904 26.56 -35.22 -21.28
CA LEU A 904 27.83 -34.98 -20.62
C LEU A 904 27.90 -35.93 -19.39
#